data_AF-A0A535T7U3-F1
#
_entry.id   AF-A0A535T7U3-F1
#
_cell.length_a   1.000
_cell.length_b   1.000
_cell.length_c   1.000
_cell.angle_alpha   90.00
_cell.angle_beta   90.00
_cell.angle_gamma   90.00
#
_symmetry.space_group_name_H-M   'P 1'
#
loop_
_entity.id
_entity.type
_entity.pdbx_description
1 polymer ?
#
loop_
_entity_poly.entity_id
_entity_poly.type
_entity_poly.pdbx_seq_one_letter_code
_entity_poly.pdbx_strand_id
1 'polypeptide(L)'
;MMQVVFLGGASGVGASCLAIQLADQWIVVDAGVRVDRKSDPLPDLALLEGKDVRAIFVTHAHADHIGALPLVHQAFPTIPIFASRATGLLMEVMLSDALKIMNRRAMEEMELPLYPEGLVAGMLNHVRPLTIGEDLTFPELPGVTVQASRAGHIAGAVSLGFSASDGSLVVSGDISITPQRTVQGALAPPITRPDLLILESTYGTRLHPNRQAEELRLAQAVAEGIDRGGHTLIPCFALGRGQELLLLLQAAQDKGQIPEFPIYVDGLVRRVCSTYLLLPEALSPTLQRQIRKGYTPFTGRTVTFVRDERERERILAGPPACIISSSGMLTGGPSAWYATRLAPQEDASILITGYQDEESPGRRLLDLAEQKKNTLDIGGQTVQVLCHVAKYNLSAHADGGELAAYATALQPKRVALVHGDEEARAALRTRLEGMDVILPGDGMTVEKHGKRASSASRARATTDSAHAVDTLPTGIGGGIPFDSMHVEELWRAVATIPTLRIVTGRELALTWYGEATEEDTQRVMEILDEDYEQRYFVRQHALAEAYRVRGQSEETPGDFISDLVGHILLMAISPGSAKPVLCRAIEPGAAVRVQFPRGISYERTRFPFSAILDVIGPGPQDNYETGSASPIALFLADLVRDARRIRRTLSAHDLARECREEASYTLSEMCMLAGASPQSLEDRLAVAKLMHKHPHIFMQKRPFLEGEGLVLYGLAPSWEEALSEPEEAERPDQHWILSVIEQYLGNPPDLYRRSVDPETGDVTLSFHFPAVASAKYASALDAAAEETGVSITIAPHTHQGILTEVARSLLPAGLMVKGKPSIYVDQQLVQLNCAGEATTEEIQQAQAQFMEQTGWYLGIEREQPDKPRSTYWSASAGSAGRKEQNEAISIARKVLAGESGLYKVGADGGTGTLLLRFYFPDAVQGRIEQQLKTVEEKTGWGVRIYPSVHQEELAATARRLLPEGLSIDGSPSLHHDRHAVDVTCSGQASQEDLEEAERRFNEVTGWSLNFKVRI
;
A
#
# COMPACT_ATOMS: atom_id res chain seq x y z
N MET A 1 34.17 23.86 19.26
CA MET A 1 35.03 24.20 18.09
C MET A 1 34.89 23.06 17.09
N MET A 2 34.79 23.31 15.78
CA MET A 2 34.68 22.21 14.81
C MET A 2 36.06 21.80 14.30
N GLN A 3 36.41 20.52 14.45
CA GLN A 3 37.69 19.93 14.01
C GLN A 3 37.44 18.59 13.30
N VAL A 4 38.19 18.29 12.25
CA VAL A 4 38.17 16.98 11.57
C VAL A 4 39.59 16.48 11.42
N VAL A 5 39.84 15.25 11.85
CA VAL A 5 41.12 14.54 11.72
C VAL A 5 40.89 13.36 10.77
N PHE A 6 41.76 13.23 9.77
CA PHE A 6 41.70 12.14 8.79
C PHE A 6 42.65 11.03 9.23
N LEU A 7 42.13 9.91 9.76
CA LEU A 7 42.97 8.85 10.36
C LEU A 7 43.42 7.82 9.32
N GLY A 8 42.64 7.67 8.25
CA GLY A 8 42.98 6.80 7.13
C GLY A 8 42.05 7.01 5.94
N GLY A 9 42.45 6.50 4.78
CA GLY A 9 41.70 6.64 3.52
C GLY A 9 41.66 8.05 2.94
N ALA A 10 42.52 8.98 3.40
CA ALA A 10 42.49 10.37 2.94
C ALA A 10 43.20 10.54 1.59
N SER A 11 44.33 9.85 1.40
CA SER A 11 45.16 9.92 0.20
C SER A 11 45.21 8.62 -0.61
N GLY A 12 44.25 7.71 -0.39
CA GLY A 12 44.15 6.45 -1.11
C GLY A 12 42.82 5.75 -0.82
N VAL A 13 42.61 4.61 -1.47
CA VAL A 13 41.45 3.72 -1.23
C VAL A 13 41.79 2.77 -0.07
N GLY A 14 40.81 2.46 0.78
CA GLY A 14 41.01 1.59 1.94
C GLY A 14 41.38 2.31 3.24
N ALA A 15 41.15 1.62 4.36
CA ALA A 15 41.33 2.13 5.73
C ALA A 15 40.61 3.45 6.01
N SER A 16 39.44 3.67 5.43
CA SER A 16 38.64 4.88 5.68
C SER A 16 38.34 5.03 7.17
N CYS A 17 38.77 6.15 7.76
CA CYS A 17 38.50 6.49 9.15
C CYS A 17 38.64 7.99 9.39
N LEU A 18 37.61 8.59 9.98
CA LEU A 18 37.56 10.02 10.31
C LEU A 18 37.27 10.20 11.80
N ALA A 19 37.90 11.19 12.43
CA ALA A 19 37.51 11.66 13.75
C ALA A 19 37.06 13.12 13.67
N ILE A 20 35.85 13.39 14.13
CA ILE A 20 35.17 14.67 14.01
C ILE A 20 34.91 15.19 15.42
N GLN A 21 35.31 16.42 15.70
CA GLN A 21 34.93 17.14 16.91
C GLN A 21 33.84 18.17 16.58
N LEU A 22 32.70 18.05 17.24
CA LEU A 22 31.57 18.99 17.18
C LEU A 22 30.98 19.18 18.57
N ALA A 23 30.58 20.41 18.93
CA ALA A 23 30.07 20.71 20.27
C ALA A 23 30.98 20.15 21.40
N ASP A 24 32.30 20.26 21.19
CA ASP A 24 33.38 19.78 22.07
C ASP A 24 33.39 18.26 22.34
N GLN A 25 32.73 17.48 21.49
CA GLN A 25 32.60 16.01 21.58
C GLN A 25 33.21 15.33 20.36
N TRP A 26 33.84 14.17 20.54
CA TRP A 26 34.46 13.42 19.43
C TRP A 26 33.54 12.33 18.90
N ILE A 27 33.47 12.24 17.57
CA ILE A 27 32.71 11.27 16.80
C ILE A 27 33.68 10.57 15.85
N VAL A 28 33.61 9.26 15.72
CA VAL A 28 34.35 8.52 14.69
C VAL A 28 33.39 8.16 13.56
N VAL A 29 33.84 8.28 12.30
CA VAL A 29 33.09 7.82 11.13
C VAL A 29 33.95 6.83 10.35
N ASP A 30 33.42 5.60 10.22
CA ASP A 30 34.09 4.43 9.64
C ASP A 30 35.41 4.05 10.31
N ALA A 31 35.80 2.78 10.13
CA ALA A 31 37.10 2.25 10.49
C ALA A 31 37.40 1.02 9.62
N GLY A 32 38.02 1.26 8.47
CA GLY A 32 38.31 0.23 7.47
C GLY A 32 39.67 -0.46 7.58
N VAL A 33 39.91 -1.40 6.66
CA VAL A 33 41.26 -1.92 6.36
C VAL A 33 41.65 -1.67 4.90
N ARG A 34 42.95 -1.49 4.64
CA ARG A 34 43.49 -1.60 3.27
C ARG A 34 43.68 -3.08 2.92
N VAL A 35 43.40 -3.41 1.66
CA VAL A 35 43.61 -4.77 1.12
C VAL A 35 45.04 -4.95 0.59
N ASP A 36 45.76 -3.86 0.32
CA ASP A 36 47.14 -3.90 -0.14
C ASP A 36 48.10 -4.42 0.95
N ARG A 37 49.18 -5.10 0.54
CA ARG A 37 50.19 -5.68 1.44
C ARG A 37 51.42 -4.78 1.61
N LYS A 38 51.46 -3.59 1.01
CA LYS A 38 52.65 -2.71 0.98
C LYS A 38 52.58 -1.57 2.00
N SER A 39 51.38 -1.13 2.33
CA SER A 39 51.12 -0.08 3.31
C SER A 39 50.59 -0.68 4.61
N ASP A 40 50.54 0.14 5.66
CA ASP A 40 49.87 -0.26 6.90
C ASP A 40 48.39 -0.53 6.59
N PRO A 41 47.87 -1.74 6.88
CA PRO A 41 46.48 -2.07 6.60
C PRO A 41 45.51 -1.27 7.46
N LEU A 42 45.96 -0.64 8.55
CA LEU A 42 45.11 0.03 9.53
C LEU A 42 45.15 1.56 9.41
N PRO A 43 44.06 2.24 9.81
CA PRO A 43 44.10 3.68 10.08
C PRO A 43 44.98 3.97 11.30
N ASP A 44 45.49 5.20 11.41
CA ASP A 44 46.29 5.63 12.56
C ASP A 44 45.40 5.88 13.79
N LEU A 45 45.03 4.79 14.47
CA LEU A 45 44.18 4.79 15.65
C LEU A 45 44.84 5.45 16.87
N ALA A 46 46.17 5.59 16.89
CA ALA A 46 46.87 6.28 17.98
C ALA A 46 46.45 7.75 18.07
N LEU A 47 46.00 8.35 16.95
CA LEU A 47 45.43 9.70 16.95
C LEU A 47 44.11 9.81 17.70
N LEU A 48 43.47 8.72 18.11
CA LEU A 48 42.30 8.73 18.99
C LEU A 48 42.66 8.74 20.49
N GLU A 49 43.92 8.50 20.84
CA GLU A 49 44.33 8.45 22.25
C GLU A 49 44.04 9.78 22.97
N GLY A 50 43.38 9.69 24.13
CA GLY A 50 43.01 10.85 24.94
C GLY A 50 41.83 11.67 24.40
N LYS A 51 41.21 11.27 23.28
CA LYS A 51 39.96 11.88 22.78
C LYS A 51 38.76 11.22 23.43
N ASP A 52 37.83 12.05 23.91
CA ASP A 52 36.56 11.60 24.48
C ASP A 52 35.55 11.28 23.37
N VAL A 53 35.75 10.11 22.72
CA VAL A 53 34.86 9.62 21.66
C VAL A 53 33.52 9.22 22.28
N ARG A 54 32.44 9.79 21.76
CA ARG A 54 31.07 9.62 22.27
C ARG A 54 30.21 8.71 21.41
N ALA A 55 30.50 8.62 20.11
CA ALA A 55 29.77 7.78 19.17
C ALA A 55 30.64 7.43 17.98
N ILE A 56 30.36 6.27 17.38
CA ILE A 56 30.93 5.83 16.11
C ILE A 56 29.79 5.73 15.11
N PHE A 57 29.96 6.19 13.86
CA PHE A 57 28.99 6.02 12.79
C PHE A 57 29.61 5.24 11.63
N VAL A 58 28.82 4.37 11.01
CA VAL A 58 29.26 3.55 9.88
C VAL A 58 28.43 3.88 8.64
N THR A 59 29.11 4.23 7.56
CA THR A 59 28.47 4.58 6.28
C THR A 59 27.93 3.33 5.58
N HIS A 60 28.72 2.26 5.48
CA HIS A 60 28.33 1.01 4.83
C HIS A 60 29.28 -0.16 5.18
N ALA A 61 28.90 -1.38 4.76
CA ALA A 61 29.50 -2.63 5.24
C ALA A 61 30.67 -3.18 4.39
N HIS A 62 31.35 -2.38 3.58
CA HIS A 62 32.57 -2.84 2.90
C HIS A 62 33.79 -2.83 3.83
N ALA A 63 34.73 -3.73 3.59
CA ALA A 63 35.86 -3.99 4.49
C ALA A 63 36.79 -2.78 4.68
N ASP A 64 36.89 -1.94 3.66
CA ASP A 64 37.55 -0.63 3.66
C ASP A 64 36.83 0.45 4.49
N HIS A 65 35.67 0.13 5.07
CA HIS A 65 34.93 1.00 5.99
C HIS A 65 34.64 0.36 7.36
N ILE A 66 34.63 -0.98 7.47
CA ILE A 66 34.34 -1.70 8.73
C ILE A 66 35.46 -2.58 9.26
N GLY A 67 36.50 -2.85 8.46
CA GLY A 67 37.47 -3.90 8.76
C GLY A 67 38.31 -3.66 10.01
N ALA A 68 38.58 -2.41 10.39
CA ALA A 68 39.32 -2.07 11.61
C ALA A 68 38.39 -1.66 12.77
N LEU A 69 37.08 -1.69 12.57
CA LEU A 69 36.08 -1.35 13.58
C LEU A 69 36.20 -2.18 14.87
N PRO A 70 36.56 -3.49 14.83
CA PRO A 70 36.83 -4.24 16.06
C PRO A 70 37.96 -3.64 16.90
N LEU A 71 38.99 -3.07 16.28
CA LEU A 71 40.12 -2.44 16.97
C LEU A 71 39.73 -1.10 17.59
N VAL A 72 38.88 -0.32 16.90
CA VAL A 72 38.31 0.91 17.47
C VAL A 72 37.44 0.58 18.67
N HIS A 73 36.61 -0.45 18.58
CA HIS A 73 35.82 -0.93 19.72
C HIS A 73 36.71 -1.40 20.87
N GLN A 74 37.84 -2.08 20.60
CA GLN A 74 38.79 -2.44 21.67
C GLN A 74 39.32 -1.22 22.43
N ALA A 75 39.59 -0.11 21.73
CA ALA A 75 40.03 1.14 22.34
C ALA A 75 38.88 1.89 23.07
N PHE A 76 37.65 1.75 22.56
CA PHE A 76 36.45 2.43 23.04
C PHE A 76 35.30 1.44 23.31
N PRO A 77 35.45 0.53 24.30
CA PRO A 77 34.59 -0.66 24.43
C PRO A 77 33.14 -0.34 24.80
N THR A 78 32.87 0.81 25.41
CA THR A 78 31.51 1.19 25.84
C THR A 78 30.78 2.06 24.81
N ILE A 79 31.45 2.50 23.75
CA ILE A 79 30.92 3.53 22.85
C ILE A 79 29.97 2.89 21.81
N PRO A 80 28.77 3.46 21.59
CA PRO A 80 27.82 2.94 20.62
C PRO A 80 28.31 3.16 19.17
N ILE A 81 27.98 2.18 18.32
CA ILE A 81 28.28 2.18 16.89
C ILE A 81 26.96 2.30 16.13
N PHE A 82 26.68 3.43 15.51
CA PHE A 82 25.46 3.66 14.74
C PHE A 82 25.66 3.27 13.27
N ALA A 83 24.82 2.39 12.77
CA ALA A 83 24.82 1.95 11.37
C ALA A 83 23.39 1.73 10.89
N SER A 84 23.10 1.90 9.60
CA SER A 84 21.79 1.48 9.10
C SER A 84 21.56 0.00 9.40
N ARG A 85 20.31 -0.42 9.59
CA ARG A 85 19.98 -1.84 9.88
C ARG A 85 20.61 -2.80 8.87
N ALA A 86 20.52 -2.45 7.59
CA ALA A 86 21.13 -3.22 6.52
C ALA A 86 22.66 -3.30 6.66
N THR A 87 23.32 -2.17 6.95
CA THR A 87 24.77 -2.15 7.22
C THR A 87 25.14 -3.02 8.42
N GLY A 88 24.37 -3.01 9.51
CA GLY A 88 24.60 -3.86 10.68
C GLY A 88 24.59 -5.36 10.36
N LEU A 89 23.55 -5.85 9.69
CA LEU A 89 23.46 -7.28 9.31
C LEU A 89 24.54 -7.68 8.28
N LEU A 90 24.86 -6.78 7.35
CA LEU A 90 25.90 -7.03 6.35
C LEU A 90 27.30 -7.00 6.97
N MET A 91 27.53 -6.15 7.97
CA MET A 91 28.79 -6.07 8.70
C MET A 91 29.11 -7.40 9.38
N GLU A 92 28.14 -8.04 10.02
CA GLU A 92 28.30 -9.38 10.59
C GLU A 92 28.73 -10.40 9.52
N VAL A 93 28.00 -10.47 8.39
CA VAL A 93 28.31 -11.39 7.30
C VAL A 93 29.74 -11.20 6.77
N MET A 94 30.16 -9.94 6.61
CA MET A 94 31.45 -9.55 6.07
C MET A 94 32.60 -9.81 7.06
N LEU A 95 32.44 -9.45 8.34
CA LEU A 95 33.46 -9.67 9.37
C LEU A 95 33.63 -11.15 9.71
N SER A 96 32.55 -11.94 9.72
CA SER A 96 32.67 -13.41 9.89
C SER A 96 33.44 -14.05 8.73
N ASP A 97 33.27 -13.56 7.49
CA ASP A 97 34.06 -14.06 6.36
C ASP A 97 35.53 -13.62 6.46
N ALA A 98 35.77 -12.38 6.88
CA ALA A 98 37.12 -11.88 7.15
C ALA A 98 37.84 -12.73 8.21
N LEU A 99 37.19 -13.06 9.33
CA LEU A 99 37.74 -13.94 10.36
C LEU A 99 38.09 -15.33 9.81
N LYS A 100 37.25 -15.92 8.97
CA LYS A 100 37.55 -17.22 8.32
C LYS A 100 38.78 -17.14 7.43
N ILE A 101 38.97 -16.04 6.73
CA ILE A 101 40.16 -15.80 5.89
C ILE A 101 41.39 -15.59 6.77
N MET A 102 41.30 -14.75 7.80
CA MET A 102 42.40 -14.47 8.74
C MET A 102 42.84 -15.74 9.47
N ASN A 103 41.91 -16.53 10.00
CA ASN A 103 42.22 -17.78 10.69
C ASN A 103 42.89 -18.81 9.78
N ARG A 104 42.46 -18.87 8.51
CA ARG A 104 43.13 -19.73 7.52
C ARG A 104 44.57 -19.28 7.27
N ARG A 105 44.80 -17.98 7.07
CA ARG A 105 46.16 -17.42 6.91
C ARG A 105 47.00 -17.60 8.16
N ALA A 106 46.41 -17.52 9.35
CA ALA A 106 47.12 -17.81 10.59
C ALA A 106 47.60 -19.27 10.66
N MET A 107 46.82 -20.21 10.12
CA MET A 107 47.21 -21.62 10.05
C MET A 107 48.19 -21.91 8.90
N GLU A 108 47.97 -21.35 7.72
CA GLU A 108 48.71 -21.67 6.49
C GLU A 108 49.97 -20.81 6.29
N GLU A 109 49.88 -19.51 6.62
CA GLU A 109 50.92 -18.49 6.38
C GLU A 109 51.59 -18.01 7.69
N MET A 110 51.15 -18.50 8.87
CA MET A 110 51.59 -18.04 10.20
C MET A 110 51.40 -16.53 10.44
N GLU A 111 50.45 -15.92 9.74
CA GLU A 111 50.08 -14.50 9.95
C GLU A 111 49.19 -14.34 11.18
N LEU A 112 49.52 -13.43 12.09
CA LEU A 112 48.65 -13.11 13.22
C LEU A 112 47.35 -12.46 12.73
N PRO A 113 46.17 -12.95 13.13
CA PRO A 113 44.91 -12.26 12.86
C PRO A 113 44.95 -10.84 13.42
N LEU A 114 44.34 -9.88 12.72
CA LEU A 114 44.25 -8.49 13.19
C LEU A 114 43.53 -8.40 14.54
N TYR A 115 42.52 -9.23 14.72
CA TYR A 115 41.73 -9.31 15.94
C TYR A 115 41.14 -10.72 16.11
N PRO A 116 40.84 -11.13 17.37
CA PRO A 116 40.17 -12.39 17.64
C PRO A 116 38.67 -12.33 17.34
N GLU A 117 38.05 -13.49 17.17
CA GLU A 117 36.61 -13.63 16.94
C GLU A 117 35.76 -13.01 18.06
N GLY A 118 36.17 -13.20 19.32
CA GLY A 118 35.50 -12.61 20.47
C GLY A 118 35.46 -11.08 20.46
N LEU A 119 36.43 -10.42 19.82
CA LEU A 119 36.41 -8.95 19.68
C LEU A 119 35.38 -8.50 18.64
N VAL A 120 35.18 -9.29 17.57
CA VAL A 120 34.12 -9.01 16.59
C VAL A 120 32.74 -9.20 17.23
N ALA A 121 32.53 -10.29 17.96
CA ALA A 121 31.30 -10.52 18.70
C ALA A 121 31.03 -9.37 19.69
N GLY A 122 32.04 -9.05 20.51
CA GLY A 122 32.02 -7.91 21.45
C GLY A 122 31.75 -6.57 20.79
N MET A 123 32.32 -6.30 19.62
CA MET A 123 32.09 -5.07 18.85
C MET A 123 30.68 -5.00 18.27
N LEU A 124 30.24 -6.08 17.61
CA LEU A 124 28.89 -6.18 17.08
C LEU A 124 27.94 -5.80 18.22
N ASN A 125 28.18 -6.31 19.44
CA ASN A 125 27.90 -5.67 20.75
C ASN A 125 27.08 -4.39 20.74
N HIS A 126 27.77 -3.37 20.28
CA HIS A 126 27.44 -1.99 20.48
C HIS A 126 26.84 -1.36 19.22
N VAL A 127 26.56 -2.17 18.19
CA VAL A 127 25.93 -1.73 16.95
C VAL A 127 24.45 -1.41 17.20
N ARG A 128 24.07 -0.16 16.94
CA ARG A 128 22.72 0.40 17.06
C ARG A 128 22.20 0.81 15.68
N PRO A 129 20.90 0.60 15.39
CA PRO A 129 20.32 1.00 14.12
C PRO A 129 20.28 2.53 13.97
N LEU A 130 20.61 3.02 12.77
CA LEU A 130 20.52 4.41 12.36
C LEU A 130 19.39 4.57 11.33
N THR A 131 18.41 5.41 11.65
CA THR A 131 17.27 5.72 10.77
C THR A 131 17.68 6.68 9.65
N ILE A 132 17.10 6.54 8.47
CA ILE A 132 17.43 7.31 7.26
C ILE A 132 16.29 8.29 6.95
N GLY A 133 16.63 9.55 6.68
CA GLY A 133 15.69 10.58 6.20
C GLY A 133 15.12 11.50 7.29
N GLU A 134 15.64 11.43 8.51
CA GLU A 134 15.16 12.18 9.67
C GLU A 134 16.30 12.98 10.32
N ASP A 135 15.93 14.02 11.08
CA ASP A 135 16.85 14.76 11.94
C ASP A 135 16.94 14.03 13.29
N LEU A 136 18.12 13.45 13.58
CA LEU A 136 18.35 12.62 14.76
C LEU A 136 19.18 13.37 15.80
N THR A 137 18.89 13.12 17.07
CA THR A 137 19.71 13.56 18.21
C THR A 137 19.95 12.38 19.14
N PHE A 138 21.15 12.28 19.69
CA PHE A 138 21.53 11.17 20.56
C PHE A 138 21.87 11.66 21.97
N PRO A 139 21.49 10.95 23.04
CA PRO A 139 21.90 11.27 24.41
C PRO A 139 23.41 11.37 24.59
N GLU A 140 24.17 10.58 23.84
CA GLU A 140 25.64 10.56 23.83
C GLU A 140 26.23 11.78 23.12
N LEU A 141 25.45 12.47 22.29
CA LEU A 141 25.85 13.63 21.48
C LEU A 141 24.95 14.86 21.70
N PRO A 142 24.81 15.37 22.94
CA PRO A 142 24.02 16.58 23.20
C PRO A 142 24.46 17.75 22.33
N GLY A 143 23.48 18.41 21.69
CA GLY A 143 23.72 19.59 20.86
C GLY A 143 24.25 19.31 19.45
N VAL A 144 24.32 18.04 19.03
CA VAL A 144 24.63 17.62 17.66
C VAL A 144 23.38 16.99 17.04
N THR A 145 22.97 17.50 15.88
CA THR A 145 21.96 16.89 15.02
C THR A 145 22.64 16.06 13.95
N VAL A 146 22.20 14.83 13.75
CA VAL A 146 22.71 13.88 12.77
C VAL A 146 21.63 13.58 11.74
N GLN A 147 22.00 13.56 10.46
CA GLN A 147 21.09 13.25 9.35
C GLN A 147 21.70 12.16 8.48
N ALA A 148 21.02 11.02 8.34
CA ALA A 148 21.44 9.98 7.41
C ALA A 148 20.60 10.03 6.13
N SER A 149 21.22 9.92 4.97
CA SER A 149 20.53 9.81 3.68
C SER A 149 21.13 8.69 2.85
N ARG A 150 20.31 8.04 2.01
CA ARG A 150 20.79 6.91 1.20
C ARG A 150 21.96 7.33 0.30
N ALA A 151 23.02 6.53 0.28
CA ALA A 151 24.18 6.75 -0.58
C ALA A 151 24.08 6.04 -1.94
N GLY A 152 23.19 5.05 -2.06
CA GLY A 152 22.92 4.34 -3.32
C GLY A 152 24.03 3.41 -3.83
N HIS A 153 25.11 3.25 -3.06
CA HIS A 153 26.24 2.40 -3.37
C HIS A 153 25.96 0.90 -3.19
N ILE A 154 25.54 0.49 -1.98
CA ILE A 154 25.06 -0.86 -1.64
C ILE A 154 23.83 -0.79 -0.73
N ALA A 155 23.16 -1.91 -0.48
CA ALA A 155 22.00 -1.95 0.43
C ALA A 155 22.42 -1.47 1.82
N GLY A 156 21.75 -0.44 2.33
CA GLY A 156 22.05 0.16 3.63
C GLY A 156 23.10 1.26 3.62
N ALA A 157 23.77 1.55 2.50
CA ALA A 157 24.78 2.60 2.45
C ALA A 157 24.16 3.98 2.70
N VAL A 158 24.80 4.78 3.55
CA VAL A 158 24.35 6.13 3.93
C VAL A 158 25.45 7.17 3.80
N SER A 159 25.05 8.38 3.40
CA SER A 159 25.78 9.62 3.63
C SER A 159 25.29 10.25 4.95
N LEU A 160 26.21 10.81 5.72
CA LEU A 160 25.98 11.33 7.07
C LEU A 160 26.17 12.85 7.09
N GLY A 161 25.18 13.58 7.57
CA GLY A 161 25.24 14.99 7.88
C GLY A 161 25.32 15.22 9.38
N PHE A 162 26.15 16.16 9.82
CA PHE A 162 26.25 16.57 11.22
C PHE A 162 26.12 18.09 11.32
N SER A 163 25.31 18.56 12.27
CA SER A 163 25.09 19.99 12.51
C SER A 163 25.13 20.30 14.00
N ALA A 164 25.90 21.31 14.38
CA ALA A 164 25.99 21.83 15.74
C ALA A 164 26.18 23.35 15.74
N SER A 165 26.21 23.97 16.93
CA SER A 165 26.33 25.43 17.06
C SER A 165 27.65 26.01 16.52
N ASP A 166 28.71 25.20 16.42
CA ASP A 166 30.03 25.59 15.94
C ASP A 166 30.29 25.26 14.46
N GLY A 167 29.46 24.42 13.84
CA GLY A 167 29.49 24.17 12.40
C GLY A 167 28.66 22.98 11.94
N SER A 168 28.66 22.76 10.63
CA SER A 168 28.04 21.59 10.00
C SER A 168 28.94 20.96 8.94
N LEU A 169 28.82 19.66 8.76
CA LEU A 169 29.55 18.92 7.74
C LEU A 169 28.73 17.75 7.18
N VAL A 170 29.14 17.28 6.00
CA VAL A 170 28.60 16.06 5.38
C VAL A 170 29.74 15.10 5.05
N VAL A 171 29.59 13.83 5.40
CA VAL A 171 30.43 12.71 4.97
C VAL A 171 29.65 11.91 3.94
N SER A 172 30.15 11.80 2.72
CA SER A 172 29.43 11.08 1.66
C SER A 172 29.39 9.57 1.91
N GLY A 173 30.45 9.00 2.48
CA GLY A 173 30.76 7.58 2.28
C GLY A 173 31.01 7.31 0.79
N ASP A 174 30.85 6.05 0.37
CA ASP A 174 30.80 5.70 -1.04
C ASP A 174 29.38 5.87 -1.58
N ILE A 175 29.23 6.58 -2.71
CA ILE A 175 27.94 7.00 -3.27
C ILE A 175 27.79 6.58 -4.73
N SER A 176 26.55 6.26 -5.12
CA SER A 176 26.16 6.12 -6.53
C SER A 176 24.89 6.92 -6.78
N ILE A 177 24.97 7.92 -7.66
CA ILE A 177 23.81 8.76 -7.99
C ILE A 177 22.84 8.02 -8.90
N THR A 178 23.37 7.26 -9.84
CA THR A 178 22.55 6.47 -10.77
C THR A 178 21.89 5.28 -10.04
N PRO A 179 20.55 5.15 -10.08
CA PRO A 179 19.86 4.01 -9.51
C PRO A 179 20.34 2.68 -10.08
N GLN A 180 20.48 1.70 -9.19
CA GLN A 180 20.89 0.34 -9.52
C GLN A 180 19.67 -0.60 -9.49
N ARG A 181 19.82 -1.87 -9.88
CA ARG A 181 18.70 -2.83 -9.84
C ARG A 181 18.34 -3.21 -8.40
N THR A 182 19.35 -3.28 -7.55
CA THR A 182 19.30 -3.65 -6.13
C THR A 182 18.96 -2.48 -5.24
N VAL A 183 19.46 -1.27 -5.51
CA VAL A 183 19.32 -0.10 -4.64
C VAL A 183 18.98 1.17 -5.43
N GLN A 184 18.32 2.13 -4.76
CA GLN A 184 18.06 3.45 -5.33
C GLN A 184 19.31 4.31 -5.35
N GLY A 185 19.33 5.35 -6.19
CA GLY A 185 20.44 6.31 -6.24
C GLY A 185 20.55 7.19 -5.00
N ALA A 186 21.73 7.79 -4.81
CA ALA A 186 22.07 8.66 -3.69
C ALA A 186 21.09 9.82 -3.54
N LEU A 187 20.84 10.21 -2.29
CA LEU A 187 20.20 11.47 -1.92
C LEU A 187 21.12 12.20 -0.95
N ALA A 188 21.41 13.46 -1.21
CA ALA A 188 22.22 14.25 -0.30
C ALA A 188 21.48 14.49 1.03
N PRO A 189 22.16 14.43 2.19
CA PRO A 189 21.57 14.87 3.45
C PRO A 189 20.99 16.28 3.34
N PRO A 190 19.88 16.59 4.03
CA PRO A 190 19.19 17.89 3.95
C PRO A 190 19.95 19.04 4.64
N ILE A 191 21.29 19.05 4.57
CA ILE A 191 22.15 20.15 5.02
C ILE A 191 22.52 20.99 3.80
N THR A 192 21.92 22.18 3.69
CA THR A 192 22.32 23.12 2.64
C THR A 192 23.50 23.95 3.13
N ARG A 193 24.52 24.12 2.27
CA ARG A 193 25.73 24.90 2.53
C ARG A 193 26.53 24.47 3.77
N PRO A 194 26.88 23.18 3.93
CA PRO A 194 27.70 22.73 5.04
C PRO A 194 29.07 23.44 5.04
N ASP A 195 29.68 23.59 6.22
CA ASP A 195 31.02 24.16 6.32
C ASP A 195 32.08 23.26 5.66
N LEU A 196 31.89 21.95 5.73
CA LEU A 196 32.78 20.96 5.10
C LEU A 196 31.98 19.83 4.47
N LEU A 197 32.28 19.48 3.22
CA LEU A 197 31.86 18.23 2.59
C LEU A 197 33.08 17.32 2.46
N ILE A 198 33.03 16.14 3.06
CA ILE A 198 34.01 15.06 2.89
C ILE A 198 33.44 14.12 1.84
N LEU A 199 34.06 14.08 0.66
CA LEU A 199 33.54 13.43 -0.54
C LEU A 199 34.51 12.35 -1.03
N GLU A 200 33.99 11.16 -1.33
CA GLU A 200 34.78 10.11 -2.00
C GLU A 200 35.29 10.57 -3.38
N SER A 201 36.32 9.93 -3.89
CA SER A 201 36.96 10.32 -5.15
C SER A 201 37.38 9.14 -6.02
N THR A 202 36.87 7.93 -5.75
CA THR A 202 37.25 6.67 -6.39
C THR A 202 37.31 6.75 -7.91
N TYR A 203 36.34 7.42 -8.55
CA TYR A 203 36.25 7.54 -10.01
C TYR A 203 36.37 8.99 -10.51
N GLY A 204 37.12 9.84 -9.79
CA GLY A 204 37.31 11.24 -10.16
C GLY A 204 37.89 11.48 -11.56
N THR A 205 38.71 10.56 -12.08
CA THR A 205 39.26 10.62 -13.45
C THR A 205 38.27 10.18 -14.53
N ARG A 206 37.24 9.40 -14.19
CA ARG A 206 36.44 8.66 -15.18
C ARG A 206 35.13 9.37 -15.52
N LEU A 207 34.50 8.87 -16.57
CA LEU A 207 33.10 9.10 -16.92
C LEU A 207 32.51 7.73 -17.22
N HIS A 208 31.35 7.42 -16.66
CA HIS A 208 30.72 6.14 -16.92
C HIS A 208 30.22 6.08 -18.38
N PRO A 209 30.39 4.93 -19.06
CA PRO A 209 29.66 4.68 -20.29
C PRO A 209 28.16 4.61 -20.00
N ASN A 210 27.33 4.65 -21.06
CA ASN A 210 25.89 4.41 -20.90
C ASN A 210 25.67 3.05 -20.23
N ARG A 211 25.13 3.06 -19.00
CA ARG A 211 24.97 1.85 -18.18
C ARG A 211 24.16 0.78 -18.91
N GLN A 212 23.06 1.14 -19.56
CA GLN A 212 22.22 0.16 -20.27
C GLN A 212 22.95 -0.52 -21.43
N ALA A 213 23.76 0.24 -22.17
CA ALA A 213 24.59 -0.32 -23.24
C ALA A 213 25.66 -1.27 -22.68
N GLU A 214 26.30 -0.91 -21.57
CA GLU A 214 27.32 -1.74 -20.93
C GLU A 214 26.73 -3.00 -20.29
N GLU A 215 25.53 -2.92 -19.70
CA GLU A 215 24.79 -4.07 -19.19
C GLU A 215 24.44 -5.06 -20.32
N LEU A 216 23.96 -4.55 -21.46
CA LEU A 216 23.67 -5.39 -22.63
C LEU A 216 24.94 -6.02 -23.20
N ARG A 217 26.04 -5.25 -23.30
CA ARG A 217 27.34 -5.74 -23.78
C ARG A 217 27.85 -6.89 -22.92
N LEU A 218 27.73 -6.79 -21.60
CA LEU A 218 28.09 -7.86 -20.69
C LEU A 218 27.20 -9.10 -20.89
N ALA A 219 25.88 -8.91 -20.92
CA ALA A 219 24.94 -10.01 -21.12
C ALA A 219 25.23 -10.78 -22.42
N GLN A 220 25.46 -10.05 -23.52
CA GLN A 220 25.81 -10.63 -24.81
C GLN A 220 27.14 -11.39 -24.76
N ALA A 221 28.16 -10.83 -24.11
CA ALA A 221 29.45 -11.51 -23.98
C ALA A 221 29.38 -12.82 -23.16
N VAL A 222 28.51 -12.87 -22.14
CA VAL A 222 28.23 -14.11 -21.41
C VAL A 222 27.57 -15.14 -22.34
N ALA A 223 26.56 -14.72 -23.12
CA ALA A 223 25.89 -15.60 -24.07
C ALA A 223 26.85 -16.12 -25.15
N GLU A 224 27.73 -15.27 -25.69
CA GLU A 224 28.76 -15.66 -26.66
C GLU A 224 29.79 -16.63 -26.06
N GLY A 225 30.19 -16.43 -24.79
CA GLY A 225 31.08 -17.36 -24.09
C GLY A 225 30.46 -18.75 -23.95
N ILE A 226 29.17 -18.81 -23.65
CA ILE A 226 28.41 -20.06 -23.52
C ILE A 226 28.20 -20.71 -24.89
N ASP A 227 27.92 -19.93 -25.94
CA ASP A 227 27.75 -20.41 -27.32
C ASP A 227 29.04 -21.01 -27.91
N ARG A 228 30.22 -20.51 -27.48
CA ARG A 228 31.52 -21.14 -27.79
C ARG A 228 31.71 -22.52 -27.17
N GLY A 229 30.84 -22.94 -26.26
CA GLY A 229 30.91 -24.24 -25.60
C GLY A 229 31.69 -24.26 -24.29
N GLY A 230 32.12 -23.11 -23.77
CA GLY A 230 32.87 -23.01 -22.51
C GLY A 230 32.10 -22.32 -21.39
N HIS A 231 32.56 -22.49 -20.14
CA HIS A 231 32.00 -21.78 -19.00
C HIS A 231 32.43 -20.31 -18.98
N THR A 232 31.54 -19.45 -18.50
CA THR A 232 31.85 -18.03 -18.28
C THR A 232 31.88 -17.70 -16.80
N LEU A 233 33.01 -17.25 -16.29
CA LEU A 233 33.20 -16.78 -14.92
C LEU A 233 33.10 -15.25 -14.85
N ILE A 234 32.31 -14.75 -13.91
CA ILE A 234 32.26 -13.33 -13.55
C ILE A 234 32.74 -13.20 -12.09
N PRO A 235 34.03 -12.92 -11.85
CA PRO A 235 34.51 -12.63 -10.51
C PRO A 235 33.97 -11.27 -10.07
N CYS A 236 33.34 -11.23 -8.91
CA CYS A 236 32.75 -10.00 -8.37
C CYS A 236 32.94 -9.85 -6.85
N PHE A 237 32.87 -8.61 -6.39
CA PHE A 237 32.72 -8.35 -4.96
C PHE A 237 31.39 -8.93 -4.49
N ALA A 238 31.44 -9.62 -3.35
CA ALA A 238 30.31 -10.38 -2.83
C ALA A 238 29.12 -9.49 -2.46
N LEU A 239 29.43 -8.28 -1.97
CA LEU A 239 28.46 -7.30 -1.51
C LEU A 239 28.22 -6.22 -2.57
N GLY A 240 26.99 -6.18 -3.09
CA GLY A 240 26.53 -5.23 -4.10
C GLY A 240 26.63 -5.77 -5.53
N ARG A 241 27.86 -5.91 -6.05
CA ARG A 241 28.10 -6.25 -7.46
C ARG A 241 27.55 -7.63 -7.86
N GLY A 242 27.73 -8.66 -7.03
CA GLY A 242 27.21 -10.00 -7.34
C GLY A 242 25.69 -10.03 -7.51
N GLN A 243 24.96 -9.31 -6.67
CA GLN A 243 23.49 -9.21 -6.73
C GLN A 243 23.04 -8.43 -7.97
N GLU A 244 23.73 -7.34 -8.32
CA GLU A 244 23.46 -6.57 -9.55
C GLU A 244 23.60 -7.42 -10.81
N LEU A 245 24.71 -8.17 -10.92
CA LEU A 245 25.00 -9.00 -12.09
C LEU A 245 24.00 -10.13 -12.28
N LEU A 246 23.57 -10.74 -11.18
CA LEU A 246 22.56 -11.78 -11.19
C LEU A 246 21.23 -11.25 -11.74
N LEU A 247 20.73 -10.15 -11.20
CA LEU A 247 19.47 -9.53 -11.64
C LEU A 247 19.56 -8.99 -13.08
N LEU A 248 20.75 -8.54 -13.50
CA LEU A 248 21.01 -8.11 -14.86
C LEU A 248 20.83 -9.27 -15.85
N LEU A 249 21.48 -10.41 -15.59
CA LEU A 249 21.41 -11.57 -16.48
C LEU A 249 20.01 -12.19 -16.49
N GLN A 250 19.36 -12.34 -15.35
CA GLN A 250 17.96 -12.80 -15.29
C GLN A 250 17.05 -11.90 -16.12
N ALA A 251 17.15 -10.57 -15.96
CA ALA A 251 16.32 -9.66 -16.73
C ALA A 251 16.61 -9.68 -18.23
N ALA A 252 17.85 -9.96 -18.64
CA ALA A 252 18.21 -10.09 -20.05
C ALA A 252 17.68 -11.40 -20.65
N GLN A 253 17.69 -12.50 -19.88
CA GLN A 253 17.04 -13.78 -20.24
C GLN A 253 15.51 -13.61 -20.36
N ASP A 254 14.87 -13.01 -19.35
CA ASP A 254 13.42 -12.79 -19.31
C ASP A 254 12.90 -11.93 -20.48
N LYS A 255 13.72 -10.97 -20.93
CA LYS A 255 13.41 -10.11 -22.08
C LYS A 255 13.74 -10.74 -23.44
N GLY A 256 14.32 -11.94 -23.46
CA GLY A 256 14.81 -12.59 -24.68
C GLY A 256 15.96 -11.86 -25.37
N GLN A 257 16.71 -11.03 -24.64
CA GLN A 257 17.89 -10.34 -25.17
C GLN A 257 19.09 -11.27 -25.28
N ILE A 258 19.12 -12.31 -24.45
CA ILE A 258 20.08 -13.41 -24.46
C ILE A 258 19.33 -14.74 -24.26
N PRO A 259 19.87 -15.88 -24.75
CA PRO A 259 19.25 -17.18 -24.51
C PRO A 259 19.28 -17.56 -23.03
N GLU A 260 18.38 -18.48 -22.64
CA GLU A 260 18.41 -19.07 -21.31
C GLU A 260 19.56 -20.08 -21.18
N PHE A 261 20.32 -19.94 -20.11
CA PHE A 261 21.41 -20.83 -19.71
C PHE A 261 21.51 -20.87 -18.18
N PRO A 262 22.11 -21.93 -17.60
CA PRO A 262 22.31 -22.03 -16.16
C PRO A 262 23.21 -20.91 -15.61
N ILE A 263 22.81 -20.31 -14.50
CA ILE A 263 23.55 -19.30 -13.74
C ILE A 263 23.83 -19.88 -12.35
N TYR A 264 25.10 -20.10 -12.03
CA TYR A 264 25.56 -20.55 -10.73
C TYR A 264 26.09 -19.38 -9.91
N VAL A 265 25.65 -19.29 -8.66
CA VAL A 265 26.12 -18.26 -7.70
C VAL A 265 26.89 -18.96 -6.59
N ASP A 266 28.12 -18.55 -6.35
CA ASP A 266 29.02 -19.16 -5.36
C ASP A 266 29.74 -18.10 -4.51
N GLY A 267 30.40 -18.56 -3.45
CA GLY A 267 31.10 -17.74 -2.49
C GLY A 267 30.15 -16.94 -1.60
N LEU A 268 30.67 -15.82 -1.10
CA LEU A 268 29.97 -14.94 -0.17
C LEU A 268 28.76 -14.25 -0.84
N VAL A 269 28.71 -14.19 -2.18
CA VAL A 269 27.57 -13.67 -2.96
C VAL A 269 26.26 -14.34 -2.52
N ARG A 270 26.27 -15.66 -2.29
CA ARG A 270 25.09 -16.41 -1.85
C ARG A 270 24.55 -15.93 -0.51
N ARG A 271 25.44 -15.76 0.48
CA ARG A 271 25.06 -15.29 1.83
C ARG A 271 24.49 -13.89 1.74
N VAL A 272 25.12 -13.00 0.96
CA VAL A 272 24.62 -11.63 0.76
C VAL A 272 23.25 -11.63 0.07
N CYS A 273 23.03 -12.46 -0.96
CA CYS A 273 21.71 -12.60 -1.59
C CYS A 273 20.65 -13.00 -0.57
N SER A 274 20.95 -13.96 0.31
CA SER A 274 20.03 -14.36 1.39
C SER A 274 19.79 -13.23 2.38
N THR A 275 20.83 -12.50 2.79
CA THR A 275 20.69 -11.34 3.70
C THR A 275 19.86 -10.22 3.08
N TYR A 276 19.99 -9.96 1.77
CA TYR A 276 19.20 -8.95 1.07
C TYR A 276 17.69 -9.25 1.12
N LEU A 277 17.28 -10.53 1.16
CA LEU A 277 15.87 -10.90 1.31
C LEU A 277 15.28 -10.46 2.67
N LEU A 278 16.11 -10.26 3.68
CA LEU A 278 15.72 -9.80 5.03
C LEU A 278 15.62 -8.26 5.14
N LEU A 279 16.07 -7.56 4.10
CA LEU A 279 16.25 -6.11 4.06
C LEU A 279 15.42 -5.45 2.95
N PRO A 280 14.13 -5.79 2.75
CA PRO A 280 13.34 -5.24 1.65
C PRO A 280 13.24 -3.70 1.70
N GLU A 281 13.37 -3.08 2.87
CA GLU A 281 13.41 -1.62 3.06
C GLU A 281 14.68 -0.95 2.53
N ALA A 282 15.79 -1.68 2.42
CA ALA A 282 17.06 -1.16 1.92
C ALA A 282 17.25 -1.38 0.41
N LEU A 283 16.31 -2.08 -0.24
CA LEU A 283 16.37 -2.45 -1.65
C LEU A 283 15.51 -1.53 -2.54
N SER A 284 15.67 -1.67 -3.85
CA SER A 284 14.88 -0.94 -4.84
C SER A 284 13.39 -1.23 -4.66
N PRO A 285 12.48 -0.27 -4.96
CA PRO A 285 11.04 -0.45 -4.79
C PRO A 285 10.49 -1.68 -5.53
N THR A 286 11.12 -2.08 -6.63
CA THR A 286 10.77 -3.28 -7.38
C THR A 286 11.05 -4.55 -6.59
N LEU A 287 12.27 -4.69 -6.07
CA LEU A 287 12.65 -5.84 -5.25
C LEU A 287 11.89 -5.86 -3.92
N GLN A 288 11.72 -4.70 -3.29
CA GLN A 288 10.90 -4.55 -2.09
C GLN A 288 9.48 -5.10 -2.30
N ARG A 289 8.81 -4.71 -3.39
CA ARG A 289 7.47 -5.22 -3.71
C ARG A 289 7.46 -6.70 -4.03
N GLN A 290 8.48 -7.21 -4.72
CA GLN A 290 8.60 -8.63 -5.03
C GLN A 290 8.75 -9.46 -3.75
N ILE A 291 9.69 -9.08 -2.89
CA ILE A 291 9.95 -9.75 -1.61
C ILE A 291 8.71 -9.68 -0.70
N ARG A 292 8.05 -8.51 -0.60
CA ARG A 292 6.80 -8.36 0.18
C ARG A 292 5.63 -9.19 -0.34
N LYS A 293 5.64 -9.56 -1.62
CA LYS A 293 4.66 -10.47 -2.24
C LYS A 293 5.06 -11.95 -2.16
N GLY A 294 6.15 -12.27 -1.47
CA GLY A 294 6.65 -13.64 -1.32
C GLY A 294 7.52 -14.15 -2.47
N TYR A 295 7.96 -13.28 -3.40
CA TYR A 295 8.89 -13.67 -4.45
C TYR A 295 10.34 -13.61 -3.97
N THR A 296 11.19 -14.50 -4.49
CA THR A 296 12.62 -14.60 -4.17
C THR A 296 13.48 -14.14 -5.37
N PRO A 297 13.75 -12.82 -5.51
CA PRO A 297 14.30 -12.24 -6.75
C PRO A 297 15.70 -12.71 -7.13
N PHE A 298 16.51 -13.17 -6.16
CA PHE A 298 17.86 -13.70 -6.40
C PHE A 298 17.88 -15.20 -6.70
N THR A 299 16.69 -15.79 -6.90
CA THR A 299 16.51 -17.17 -7.33
C THR A 299 15.60 -17.19 -8.55
N GLY A 300 15.68 -18.24 -9.34
CA GLY A 300 14.89 -18.34 -10.55
C GLY A 300 15.08 -19.69 -11.22
N ARG A 301 14.33 -19.92 -12.30
CA ARG A 301 14.35 -21.19 -13.04
C ARG A 301 15.75 -21.59 -13.51
N THR A 302 16.60 -20.61 -13.81
CA THR A 302 17.98 -20.81 -14.31
C THR A 302 19.05 -20.59 -13.25
N VAL A 303 18.70 -20.19 -12.02
CA VAL A 303 19.67 -19.76 -11.00
C VAL A 303 19.84 -20.81 -9.92
N THR A 304 21.08 -21.20 -9.62
CA THR A 304 21.41 -22.19 -8.57
C THR A 304 22.53 -21.70 -7.66
N PHE A 305 22.34 -21.83 -6.34
CA PHE A 305 23.35 -21.51 -5.34
C PHE A 305 24.26 -22.73 -5.08
N VAL A 306 25.56 -22.57 -5.29
CA VAL A 306 26.56 -23.64 -5.12
C VAL A 306 26.86 -23.85 -3.64
N ARG A 307 26.78 -25.09 -3.16
CA ARG A 307 26.89 -25.40 -1.73
C ARG A 307 28.32 -25.69 -1.29
N ASP A 308 29.02 -26.51 -2.06
CA ASP A 308 30.31 -27.07 -1.69
C ASP A 308 31.22 -27.29 -2.91
N GLU A 309 32.47 -27.65 -2.65
CA GLU A 309 33.47 -27.87 -3.68
C GLU A 309 33.14 -29.04 -4.62
N ARG A 310 32.46 -30.09 -4.14
CA ARG A 310 32.03 -31.22 -5.00
C ARG A 310 30.98 -30.79 -6.02
N GLU A 311 30.15 -29.82 -5.67
CA GLU A 311 29.21 -29.21 -6.60
C GLU A 311 29.94 -28.34 -7.62
N ARG A 312 31.02 -27.62 -7.23
CA ARG A 312 31.88 -26.88 -8.18
C ARG A 312 32.48 -27.79 -9.24
N GLU A 313 33.02 -28.94 -8.84
CA GLU A 313 33.58 -29.93 -9.77
C GLU A 313 32.51 -30.46 -10.73
N ARG A 314 31.31 -30.77 -10.24
CA ARG A 314 30.18 -31.20 -11.07
C ARG A 314 29.72 -30.14 -12.06
N ILE A 315 29.75 -28.86 -11.66
CA ILE A 315 29.41 -27.74 -12.54
C ILE A 315 30.40 -27.66 -13.70
N LEU A 316 31.71 -27.72 -13.43
CA LEU A 316 32.74 -27.67 -14.47
C LEU A 316 32.79 -28.91 -15.38
N ALA A 317 32.27 -30.05 -14.91
CA ALA A 317 32.12 -31.26 -15.72
C ALA A 317 30.80 -31.29 -16.52
N GLY A 318 29.90 -30.34 -16.26
CA GLY A 318 28.57 -30.25 -16.84
C GLY A 318 28.52 -29.41 -18.13
N PRO A 319 27.31 -29.05 -18.59
CA PRO A 319 27.16 -28.17 -19.74
C PRO A 319 27.62 -26.73 -19.42
N PRO A 320 27.99 -25.94 -20.45
CA PRO A 320 28.38 -24.54 -20.31
C PRO A 320 27.38 -23.71 -19.51
N ALA A 321 27.91 -22.86 -18.62
CA ALA A 321 27.12 -22.09 -17.68
C ALA A 321 27.83 -20.78 -17.31
N CYS A 322 27.05 -19.81 -16.82
CA CYS A 322 27.57 -18.60 -16.21
C CYS A 322 27.79 -18.82 -14.71
N ILE A 323 28.94 -18.41 -14.19
CA ILE A 323 29.34 -18.57 -12.78
C ILE A 323 29.63 -17.18 -12.22
N ILE A 324 28.83 -16.73 -11.25
CA ILE A 324 29.03 -15.48 -10.50
C ILE A 324 29.63 -15.86 -9.14
N SER A 325 30.86 -15.41 -8.86
CA SER A 325 31.58 -15.86 -7.68
C SER A 325 32.50 -14.81 -7.09
N SER A 326 32.71 -14.87 -5.77
CA SER A 326 33.66 -14.03 -5.02
C SER A 326 34.99 -14.75 -4.78
N SER A 327 36.13 -14.05 -4.65
CA SER A 327 36.32 -12.59 -4.61
C SER A 327 36.46 -11.92 -5.98
N GLY A 328 36.13 -10.63 -6.05
CA GLY A 328 36.12 -9.86 -7.30
C GLY A 328 37.48 -9.55 -7.90
N MET A 329 38.53 -9.65 -7.09
CA MET A 329 39.92 -9.38 -7.50
C MET A 329 40.73 -10.65 -7.70
N LEU A 330 40.10 -11.83 -7.61
CA LEU A 330 40.74 -13.14 -7.74
C LEU A 330 41.88 -13.39 -6.72
N THR A 331 41.84 -12.69 -5.58
CA THR A 331 42.84 -12.81 -4.50
C THR A 331 42.74 -14.14 -3.74
N GLY A 332 41.59 -14.82 -3.82
CA GLY A 332 41.35 -16.09 -3.17
C GLY A 332 39.90 -16.52 -3.23
N GLY A 333 39.57 -17.60 -2.51
CA GLY A 333 38.21 -18.13 -2.43
C GLY A 333 37.74 -18.82 -3.71
N PRO A 334 36.42 -19.04 -3.85
CA PRO A 334 35.86 -19.82 -4.97
C PRO A 334 36.11 -19.22 -6.36
N SER A 335 36.10 -17.90 -6.53
CA SER A 335 36.39 -17.29 -7.84
C SER A 335 37.81 -17.60 -8.31
N ALA A 336 38.80 -17.56 -7.41
CA ALA A 336 40.17 -17.94 -7.73
C ALA A 336 40.28 -19.42 -8.08
N TRP A 337 39.54 -20.28 -7.37
CA TRP A 337 39.46 -21.72 -7.66
C TRP A 337 38.87 -22.01 -9.04
N TYR A 338 37.85 -21.27 -9.48
CA TYR A 338 37.31 -21.37 -10.83
C TYR A 338 38.29 -20.83 -11.86
N ALA A 339 38.88 -19.65 -11.61
CA ALA A 339 39.79 -19.01 -12.53
C ALA A 339 41.05 -19.85 -12.81
N THR A 340 41.60 -20.56 -11.82
CA THR A 340 42.76 -21.46 -12.04
C THR A 340 42.45 -22.61 -13.02
N ARG A 341 41.18 -23.03 -13.10
CA ARG A 341 40.72 -24.15 -13.95
C ARG A 341 40.21 -23.68 -15.31
N LEU A 342 39.61 -22.50 -15.36
CA LEU A 342 39.06 -21.92 -16.58
C LEU A 342 40.10 -21.15 -17.40
N ALA A 343 41.10 -20.53 -16.75
CA ALA A 343 42.12 -19.76 -17.46
C ALA A 343 42.83 -20.55 -18.58
N PRO A 344 43.17 -21.84 -18.41
CA PRO A 344 43.82 -22.63 -19.46
C PRO A 344 42.88 -23.14 -20.58
N GLN A 345 41.59 -22.84 -20.55
CA GLN A 345 40.60 -23.35 -21.52
C GLN A 345 40.30 -22.29 -22.58
N GLU A 346 40.45 -22.60 -23.87
CA GLU A 346 40.26 -21.64 -24.99
C GLU A 346 38.79 -21.24 -25.22
N ASP A 347 37.85 -22.12 -24.89
CA ASP A 347 36.41 -21.91 -25.00
C ASP A 347 35.82 -21.13 -23.81
N ALA A 348 36.50 -21.16 -22.65
CA ALA A 348 36.08 -20.46 -21.44
C ALA A 348 36.23 -18.94 -21.53
N SER A 349 35.56 -18.24 -20.62
CA SER A 349 35.63 -16.78 -20.51
C SER A 349 35.73 -16.31 -19.06
N ILE A 350 36.53 -15.28 -18.80
CA ILE A 350 36.60 -14.59 -17.50
C ILE A 350 36.31 -13.10 -17.73
N LEU A 351 35.17 -12.62 -17.22
CA LEU A 351 34.67 -11.26 -17.48
C LEU A 351 34.77 -10.41 -16.21
N ILE A 352 35.67 -9.43 -16.21
CA ILE A 352 35.92 -8.56 -15.05
C ILE A 352 34.96 -7.38 -15.05
N THR A 353 34.19 -7.20 -13.97
CA THR A 353 33.15 -6.16 -13.88
C THR A 353 33.43 -5.06 -12.87
N GLY A 354 34.44 -5.23 -12.01
CA GLY A 354 34.73 -4.34 -10.88
C GLY A 354 36.10 -3.66 -10.96
N TYR A 355 36.36 -2.76 -10.02
CA TYR A 355 37.71 -2.24 -9.78
C TYR A 355 38.69 -3.37 -9.46
N GLN A 356 39.94 -3.18 -9.83
CA GLN A 356 41.02 -4.14 -9.64
C GLN A 356 42.24 -3.38 -9.14
N ASP A 357 42.71 -3.71 -7.94
CA ASP A 357 43.97 -3.20 -7.42
C ASP A 357 45.13 -3.57 -8.35
N GLU A 358 46.12 -2.69 -8.47
CA GLU A 358 47.26 -2.86 -9.40
C GLU A 358 47.98 -4.21 -9.22
N GLU A 359 48.01 -4.71 -7.99
CA GLU A 359 48.72 -5.94 -7.61
C GLU A 359 47.85 -7.20 -7.65
N SER A 360 46.55 -7.04 -7.88
CA SER A 360 45.60 -8.15 -7.83
C SER A 360 45.76 -9.12 -9.01
N PRO A 361 45.49 -10.43 -8.82
CA PRO A 361 45.48 -11.38 -9.94
C PRO A 361 44.50 -10.98 -11.05
N GLY A 362 43.38 -10.33 -10.71
CA GLY A 362 42.45 -9.82 -11.71
C GLY A 362 42.99 -8.62 -12.51
N ARG A 363 43.78 -7.70 -11.92
CA ARG A 363 44.52 -6.69 -12.71
C ARG A 363 45.54 -7.34 -13.63
N ARG A 364 46.33 -8.30 -13.11
CA ARG A 364 47.30 -9.04 -13.93
C ARG A 364 46.61 -9.74 -15.10
N LEU A 365 45.43 -10.32 -14.89
CA LEU A 365 44.62 -10.94 -15.94
C LEU A 365 44.20 -9.94 -17.03
N LEU A 366 43.89 -8.69 -16.67
CA LEU A 366 43.61 -7.63 -17.64
C LEU A 366 44.87 -7.21 -18.41
N ASP A 367 46.01 -7.05 -17.72
CA ASP A 367 47.29 -6.72 -18.38
C ASP A 367 47.76 -7.85 -19.31
N LEU A 368 47.42 -9.11 -19.00
CA LEU A 368 47.67 -10.28 -19.83
C LEU A 368 46.85 -10.23 -21.12
N ALA A 369 45.59 -9.80 -21.05
CA ALA A 369 44.74 -9.57 -22.22
C ALA A 369 45.28 -8.45 -23.13
N GLU A 370 46.07 -7.52 -22.58
CA GLU A 370 46.74 -6.42 -23.27
C GLU A 370 48.18 -6.75 -23.75
N GLN A 371 48.58 -8.04 -23.72
CA GLN A 371 49.79 -8.63 -24.34
C GLN A 371 51.17 -8.30 -23.74
N LYS A 372 51.48 -8.76 -22.52
CA LYS A 372 52.88 -8.76 -22.00
C LYS A 372 53.39 -10.06 -21.35
N LYS A 373 52.53 -11.02 -21.01
CA LYS A 373 52.88 -12.35 -20.45
C LYS A 373 51.79 -13.36 -20.85
N ASN A 374 52.04 -14.67 -20.71
CA ASN A 374 51.07 -15.74 -21.02
C ASN A 374 50.67 -16.57 -19.79
N THR A 375 51.18 -16.21 -18.61
CA THR A 375 50.96 -16.93 -17.37
C THR A 375 50.48 -15.99 -16.26
N LEU A 376 49.54 -16.50 -15.45
CA LEU A 376 48.96 -15.83 -14.28
C LEU A 376 49.33 -16.63 -13.03
N ASP A 377 49.82 -15.97 -11.99
CA ASP A 377 49.93 -16.60 -10.67
C ASP A 377 48.64 -16.33 -9.90
N ILE A 378 47.90 -17.38 -9.59
CA ILE A 378 46.62 -17.30 -8.90
C ILE A 378 46.47 -18.51 -7.98
N GLY A 379 46.10 -18.27 -6.71
CA GLY A 379 45.99 -19.34 -5.71
C GLY A 379 47.30 -20.11 -5.47
N GLY A 380 48.45 -19.45 -5.60
CA GLY A 380 49.77 -20.09 -5.46
C GLY A 380 50.20 -20.96 -6.64
N GLN A 381 49.45 -20.96 -7.75
CA GLN A 381 49.74 -21.72 -8.95
C GLN A 381 49.98 -20.79 -10.15
N THR A 382 50.99 -21.10 -10.94
CA THR A 382 51.23 -20.44 -12.24
C THR A 382 50.42 -21.17 -13.32
N VAL A 383 49.39 -20.52 -13.86
CA VAL A 383 48.52 -21.07 -14.90
C VAL A 383 48.69 -20.33 -16.23
N GLN A 384 48.55 -21.04 -17.34
CA GLN A 384 48.52 -20.41 -18.67
C GLN A 384 47.14 -19.80 -18.93
N VAL A 385 47.10 -18.58 -19.47
CA VAL A 385 45.83 -17.91 -19.81
C VAL A 385 45.57 -18.06 -21.31
N LEU A 386 44.59 -18.88 -21.65
CA LEU A 386 44.09 -19.15 -23.01
C LEU A 386 42.62 -18.71 -23.19
N CYS A 387 41.87 -18.60 -22.10
CA CYS A 387 40.48 -18.18 -22.11
C CYS A 387 40.28 -16.74 -22.59
N HIS A 388 39.07 -16.41 -23.02
CA HIS A 388 38.69 -15.04 -23.34
C HIS A 388 38.60 -14.18 -22.07
N VAL A 389 39.34 -13.07 -22.02
CA VAL A 389 39.29 -12.11 -20.91
C VAL A 389 38.77 -10.77 -21.44
N ALA A 390 37.78 -10.20 -20.76
CA ALA A 390 37.27 -8.88 -21.08
C ALA A 390 36.85 -8.09 -19.84
N LYS A 391 36.89 -6.76 -19.94
CA LYS A 391 36.47 -5.84 -18.89
C LYS A 391 35.16 -5.15 -19.23
N TYR A 392 34.32 -4.98 -18.21
CA TYR A 392 33.03 -4.27 -18.28
C TYR A 392 32.96 -3.26 -17.13
N ASN A 393 32.66 -2.01 -17.45
CA ASN A 393 32.67 -0.91 -16.49
C ASN A 393 31.29 -0.74 -15.85
N LEU A 394 30.91 -1.69 -15.00
CA LEU A 394 29.75 -1.58 -14.12
C LEU A 394 30.26 -1.24 -12.72
N SER A 395 30.48 0.04 -12.43
CA SER A 395 30.85 0.48 -11.08
C SER A 395 29.61 0.87 -10.27
N ALA A 396 29.70 0.69 -8.95
CA ALA A 396 28.68 1.08 -7.97
C ALA A 396 29.04 2.41 -7.30
N HIS A 397 30.00 3.15 -7.83
CA HIS A 397 30.37 4.49 -7.40
C HIS A 397 29.94 5.51 -8.46
N ALA A 398 29.86 6.76 -8.08
CA ALA A 398 29.62 7.89 -8.96
C ALA A 398 30.91 8.25 -9.74
N ASP A 399 30.79 8.64 -11.02
CA ASP A 399 31.94 9.25 -11.72
C ASP A 399 32.20 10.69 -11.25
N GLY A 400 33.32 11.26 -11.69
CA GLY A 400 33.67 12.63 -11.37
C GLY A 400 32.64 13.68 -11.80
N GLY A 401 31.72 13.39 -12.73
CA GLY A 401 30.66 14.31 -13.15
C GLY A 401 29.49 14.26 -12.17
N GLU A 402 29.06 13.06 -11.83
CA GLU A 402 28.09 12.79 -10.78
C GLU A 402 28.57 13.34 -9.42
N LEU A 403 29.81 13.07 -9.00
CA LEU A 403 30.40 13.59 -7.77
C LEU A 403 30.41 15.12 -7.72
N ALA A 404 30.74 15.78 -8.83
CA ALA A 404 30.70 17.23 -8.93
C ALA A 404 29.27 17.79 -8.82
N ALA A 405 28.28 17.11 -9.41
CA ALA A 405 26.87 17.47 -9.28
C ALA A 405 26.38 17.32 -7.82
N TYR A 406 26.81 16.27 -7.13
CA TYR A 406 26.51 16.04 -5.71
C TYR A 406 27.07 17.17 -4.83
N ALA A 407 28.34 17.55 -5.01
CA ALA A 407 28.94 18.68 -4.31
C ALA A 407 28.22 20.01 -4.63
N THR A 408 27.84 20.22 -5.89
CA THR A 408 27.11 21.42 -6.33
C THR A 408 25.74 21.54 -5.67
N ALA A 409 25.02 20.43 -5.51
CA ALA A 409 23.71 20.42 -4.84
C ALA A 409 23.82 20.84 -3.36
N LEU A 410 24.87 20.41 -2.67
CA LEU A 410 25.11 20.76 -1.26
C LEU A 410 25.64 22.19 -1.05
N GLN A 411 26.30 22.78 -2.04
CA GLN A 411 26.94 24.11 -1.96
C GLN A 411 27.88 24.30 -0.74
N PRO A 412 28.78 23.35 -0.45
CA PRO A 412 29.64 23.41 0.72
C PRO A 412 30.58 24.62 0.68
N LYS A 413 30.98 25.13 1.85
CA LYS A 413 32.02 26.18 1.93
C LYS A 413 33.39 25.63 1.56
N ARG A 414 33.66 24.37 1.88
CA ARG A 414 34.89 23.64 1.57
C ARG A 414 34.60 22.17 1.28
N VAL A 415 35.34 21.58 0.36
CA VAL A 415 35.29 20.14 0.03
C VAL A 415 36.63 19.48 0.36
N ALA A 416 36.61 18.35 1.06
CA ALA A 416 37.76 17.47 1.27
C ALA A 416 37.59 16.20 0.44
N LEU A 417 38.52 15.93 -0.46
CA LEU A 417 38.49 14.73 -1.31
C LEU A 417 39.28 13.60 -0.66
N VAL A 418 38.57 12.52 -0.34
CA VAL A 418 39.08 11.30 0.32
C VAL A 418 38.74 10.07 -0.55
N HIS A 419 39.16 8.89 -0.13
CA HIS A 419 38.81 7.61 -0.74
C HIS A 419 39.02 7.59 -2.26
N GLY A 420 40.28 7.80 -2.67
CA GLY A 420 40.70 7.83 -4.06
C GLY A 420 42.19 8.02 -4.19
N ASP A 421 42.76 7.59 -5.31
CA ASP A 421 44.17 7.82 -5.61
C ASP A 421 44.45 9.29 -5.95
N GLU A 422 45.73 9.67 -5.98
CA GLU A 422 46.13 11.06 -6.22
C GLU A 422 45.66 11.59 -7.58
N GLU A 423 45.61 10.73 -8.60
CA GLU A 423 45.18 11.10 -9.95
C GLU A 423 43.67 11.42 -9.97
N ALA A 424 42.85 10.55 -9.37
CA ALA A 424 41.41 10.72 -9.28
C ALA A 424 41.03 11.94 -8.45
N ARG A 425 41.73 12.18 -7.33
CA ARG A 425 41.57 13.36 -6.49
C ARG A 425 41.92 14.65 -7.21
N ALA A 426 43.05 14.68 -7.92
CA ALA A 426 43.46 15.84 -8.71
C ALA A 426 42.47 16.14 -9.86
N ALA A 427 41.99 15.10 -10.54
CA ALA A 427 41.00 15.24 -11.60
C ALA A 427 39.66 15.77 -11.08
N LEU A 428 39.16 15.24 -9.96
CA LEU A 428 37.91 15.71 -9.35
C LEU A 428 38.03 17.14 -8.79
N ARG A 429 39.17 17.50 -8.19
CA ARG A 429 39.47 18.87 -7.78
C ARG A 429 39.35 19.85 -8.94
N THR A 430 39.83 19.45 -10.12
CA THR A 430 39.72 20.28 -11.34
C THR A 430 38.26 20.46 -11.78
N ARG A 431 37.40 19.45 -11.60
CA ARG A 431 35.97 19.54 -11.93
C ARG A 431 35.16 20.38 -10.94
N LEU A 432 35.64 20.51 -9.71
CA LEU A 432 35.05 21.34 -8.64
C LEU A 432 35.55 22.79 -8.68
N GLU A 433 35.95 23.28 -9.86
CA GLU A 433 36.45 24.63 -10.06
C GLU A 433 35.44 25.68 -9.54
N GLY A 434 35.91 26.61 -8.70
CA GLY A 434 35.07 27.61 -8.03
C GLY A 434 34.66 27.24 -6.59
N MET A 435 34.94 26.02 -6.12
CA MET A 435 34.83 25.64 -4.72
C MET A 435 36.21 25.64 -4.02
N ASP A 436 36.22 25.84 -2.70
CA ASP A 436 37.43 25.63 -1.89
C ASP A 436 37.64 24.13 -1.68
N VAL A 437 38.62 23.54 -2.35
CA VAL A 437 38.87 22.08 -2.34
C VAL A 437 40.24 21.78 -1.72
N ILE A 438 40.26 20.89 -0.74
CA ILE A 438 41.46 20.39 -0.09
C ILE A 438 41.67 18.90 -0.37
N LEU A 439 42.93 18.49 -0.44
CA LEU A 439 43.37 17.11 -0.61
C LEU A 439 44.05 16.66 0.70
N PRO A 440 43.29 16.19 1.71
CA PRO A 440 43.85 15.78 2.99
C PRO A 440 44.80 14.59 2.86
N GLY A 441 45.87 14.57 3.65
CA GLY A 441 46.68 13.37 3.89
C GLY A 441 46.24 12.67 5.16
N ASP A 442 46.62 11.39 5.33
CA ASP A 442 46.43 10.69 6.59
C ASP A 442 47.17 11.45 7.72
N GLY A 443 46.54 11.60 8.88
CA GLY A 443 46.96 12.42 10.01
C GLY A 443 46.65 13.92 9.91
N MET A 444 46.18 14.41 8.75
CA MET A 444 45.84 15.83 8.59
C MET A 444 44.66 16.23 9.48
N THR A 445 44.70 17.46 10.00
CA THR A 445 43.62 18.06 10.79
C THR A 445 43.10 19.34 10.13
N VAL A 446 41.78 19.50 10.07
CA VAL A 446 41.09 20.67 9.53
C VAL A 446 40.23 21.29 10.62
N GLU A 447 40.40 22.60 10.85
CA GLU A 447 39.74 23.30 11.95
C GLU A 447 38.93 24.51 11.47
N LYS A 448 37.83 24.76 12.18
CA LYS A 448 37.05 25.98 12.09
C LYS A 448 36.85 26.55 13.50
N HIS A 449 37.40 27.75 13.69
CA HIS A 449 37.19 28.53 14.91
C HIS A 449 35.92 29.35 14.77
N GLY A 450 34.95 29.16 15.67
CA GLY A 450 33.74 29.98 15.71
C GLY A 450 34.08 31.45 16.01
N LYS A 451 33.35 32.39 15.38
CA LYS A 451 33.36 33.79 15.86
C LYS A 451 32.64 33.83 17.21
N ARG A 452 33.35 34.23 18.29
CA ARG A 452 32.71 34.60 19.57
C ARG A 452 31.72 35.73 19.31
N ALA A 453 30.43 35.43 19.27
CA ALA A 453 29.39 36.45 19.23
C ALA A 453 29.14 36.97 20.66
N SER A 454 29.41 38.26 20.85
CA SER A 454 28.98 39.03 22.03
C SER A 454 27.45 39.10 22.08
N SER A 455 26.92 38.91 23.29
CA SER A 455 25.50 38.88 23.66
C SER A 455 24.62 39.95 23.00
N ALA A 456 23.55 39.52 22.34
CA ALA A 456 22.15 39.91 22.58
C ALA A 456 21.28 39.64 21.35
N SER A 457 20.71 38.43 21.26
CA SER A 457 19.43 38.21 20.61
C SER A 457 18.76 37.01 21.27
N ARG A 458 17.56 37.25 21.82
CA ARG A 458 16.74 36.26 22.52
C ARG A 458 16.70 34.94 21.74
N ALA A 459 17.31 33.91 22.33
CA ALA A 459 17.06 32.54 21.93
C ALA A 459 15.56 32.26 22.17
N ARG A 460 14.83 32.00 21.09
CA ARG A 460 13.60 31.23 21.20
C ARG A 460 14.08 29.80 21.45
N ALA A 461 14.11 29.39 22.71
CA ALA A 461 14.11 27.99 23.05
C ALA A 461 12.77 27.44 22.53
N THR A 462 12.81 26.77 21.38
CA THR A 462 11.77 25.80 21.04
C THR A 462 12.10 24.55 21.83
N THR A 463 11.59 24.51 23.05
CA THR A 463 11.20 23.26 23.68
C THR A 463 10.10 22.66 22.82
N ASP A 464 10.48 21.74 21.94
CA ASP A 464 9.62 20.62 21.55
C ASP A 464 10.53 19.40 21.43
N SER A 465 10.70 18.74 22.57
CA SER A 465 11.02 17.33 22.62
C SER A 465 9.82 16.55 22.10
N ALA A 466 9.72 16.38 20.79
CA ALA A 466 8.72 15.48 20.22
C ALA A 466 9.15 15.15 18.80
N HIS A 467 9.98 14.12 18.67
CA HIS A 467 9.97 13.07 17.64
C HIS A 467 11.21 12.21 17.87
N ALA A 468 11.25 11.49 19.00
CA ALA A 468 12.05 10.29 19.08
C ALA A 468 11.37 9.25 18.18
N VAL A 469 12.03 8.82 17.12
CA VAL A 469 11.56 7.75 16.24
C VAL A 469 12.17 6.43 16.73
N ASP A 470 11.40 5.35 16.69
CA ASP A 470 11.65 4.10 17.39
C ASP A 470 12.94 3.39 16.92
N THR A 471 14.04 3.61 17.63
CA THR A 471 15.22 2.72 17.61
C THR A 471 14.96 1.48 18.48
N LEU A 472 15.64 0.36 18.22
CA LEU A 472 15.64 -0.82 19.12
C LEU A 472 15.84 -0.33 20.56
N PRO A 473 14.85 -0.49 21.47
CA PRO A 473 15.03 -0.08 22.85
C PRO A 473 16.14 -0.92 23.46
N THR A 474 16.93 -0.37 24.37
CA THR A 474 18.14 -1.03 24.87
C THR A 474 18.14 -1.06 26.38
N GLY A 475 18.49 -2.20 26.97
CA GLY A 475 18.63 -2.34 28.42
C GLY A 475 17.30 -2.34 29.16
N ILE A 476 16.21 -2.77 28.50
CA ILE A 476 14.87 -2.80 29.12
C ILE A 476 14.81 -3.70 30.35
N GLY A 477 15.66 -4.73 30.42
CA GLY A 477 15.70 -5.71 31.50
C GLY A 477 16.38 -5.22 32.78
N GLY A 478 16.99 -4.02 32.79
CA GLY A 478 17.51 -3.39 34.01
C GLY A 478 18.56 -4.20 34.79
N GLY A 479 19.33 -5.06 34.11
CA GLY A 479 20.35 -5.94 34.72
C GLY A 479 19.82 -7.27 35.26
N ILE A 480 18.55 -7.62 34.99
CA ILE A 480 17.95 -8.91 35.33
C ILE A 480 18.33 -9.97 34.27
N PRO A 481 18.80 -11.17 34.67
CA PRO A 481 19.06 -12.26 33.73
C PRO A 481 17.82 -12.60 32.89
N PHE A 482 17.98 -12.68 31.57
CA PHE A 482 16.92 -13.12 30.65
C PHE A 482 16.54 -14.56 30.96
N ASP A 483 15.23 -14.83 30.94
CA ASP A 483 14.59 -16.13 31.13
C ASP A 483 13.27 -16.18 30.34
N SER A 484 12.57 -17.32 30.37
CA SER A 484 11.35 -17.52 29.57
C SER A 484 10.18 -16.58 29.92
N MET A 485 10.16 -15.97 31.11
CA MET A 485 9.12 -15.01 31.51
C MET A 485 9.31 -13.64 30.86
N HIS A 486 10.53 -13.35 30.42
CA HIS A 486 10.94 -12.07 29.84
C HIS A 486 10.76 -11.98 28.32
N VAL A 487 10.47 -13.10 27.65
CA VAL A 487 10.39 -13.19 26.17
C VAL A 487 9.32 -12.26 25.61
N GLU A 488 8.16 -12.17 26.26
CA GLU A 488 7.07 -11.26 25.85
C GLU A 488 7.48 -9.80 25.99
N GLU A 489 8.09 -9.41 27.11
CA GLU A 489 8.54 -8.04 27.34
C GLU A 489 9.60 -7.62 26.32
N LEU A 490 10.57 -8.50 26.06
CA LEU A 490 11.56 -8.34 25.00
C LEU A 490 10.92 -8.16 23.63
N TRP A 491 9.90 -8.96 23.33
CA TRP A 491 9.14 -8.85 22.09
C TRP A 491 8.33 -7.56 21.99
N ARG A 492 7.65 -7.12 23.05
CA ARG A 492 6.89 -5.85 23.03
C ARG A 492 7.82 -4.68 22.70
N ALA A 493 9.04 -4.72 23.21
CA ALA A 493 10.04 -3.70 22.98
C ALA A 493 10.54 -3.65 21.53
N VAL A 494 10.65 -4.81 20.86
CA VAL A 494 11.08 -4.90 19.46
C VAL A 494 9.92 -4.73 18.48
N ALA A 495 8.71 -5.20 18.83
CA ALA A 495 7.53 -5.23 17.97
C ALA A 495 6.86 -3.86 17.76
N THR A 496 7.18 -2.86 18.59
CA THR A 496 6.76 -1.47 18.40
C THR A 496 7.41 -0.81 17.19
N ILE A 497 8.49 -1.39 16.67
CA ILE A 497 9.28 -0.83 15.55
C ILE A 497 8.76 -1.40 14.23
N PRO A 498 8.00 -0.64 13.42
CA PRO A 498 7.26 -1.19 12.27
C PRO A 498 8.15 -1.78 11.16
N THR A 499 9.44 -1.46 11.18
CA THR A 499 10.44 -1.90 10.20
C THR A 499 11.16 -3.20 10.60
N LEU A 500 11.07 -3.66 11.85
CA LEU A 500 11.77 -4.85 12.36
C LEU A 500 10.90 -6.10 12.28
N ARG A 501 10.91 -6.75 11.10
CA ARG A 501 10.24 -8.06 10.91
C ARG A 501 11.12 -9.25 11.25
N ILE A 502 12.43 -9.06 11.25
CA ILE A 502 13.44 -10.10 11.54
C ILE A 502 14.51 -9.45 12.40
N VAL A 503 14.88 -10.13 13.48
CA VAL A 503 15.93 -9.75 14.40
C VAL A 503 16.89 -10.90 14.67
N THR A 504 18.12 -10.60 15.02
CA THR A 504 19.09 -11.62 15.44
C THR A 504 19.01 -11.87 16.94
N GLY A 505 19.46 -13.03 17.40
CA GLY A 505 19.61 -13.31 18.84
C GLY A 505 20.45 -12.23 19.54
N ARG A 506 21.37 -11.63 18.79
CA ARG A 506 22.20 -10.51 19.20
C ARG A 506 21.41 -9.22 19.43
N GLU A 507 20.54 -8.83 18.48
CA GLU A 507 19.65 -7.67 18.63
C GLU A 507 18.68 -7.85 19.81
N LEU A 508 18.29 -9.09 20.09
CA LEU A 508 17.45 -9.45 21.23
C LEU A 508 18.19 -9.35 22.57
N ALA A 509 19.40 -9.88 22.68
CA ALA A 509 20.25 -9.68 23.86
C ALA A 509 20.50 -8.19 24.10
N LEU A 510 20.77 -7.46 23.03
CA LEU A 510 21.02 -6.02 23.06
C LEU A 510 19.83 -5.22 23.59
N THR A 511 18.63 -5.64 23.21
CA THR A 511 17.38 -5.02 23.65
C THR A 511 17.16 -5.28 25.13
N TRP A 512 17.40 -6.51 25.59
CA TRP A 512 17.19 -6.92 26.98
C TRP A 512 18.24 -6.35 27.94
N TYR A 513 19.52 -6.66 27.72
CA TYR A 513 20.60 -6.37 28.66
C TYR A 513 21.23 -4.99 28.43
N GLY A 514 21.01 -4.38 27.26
CA GLY A 514 21.67 -3.13 26.86
C GLY A 514 23.06 -3.36 26.26
N GLU A 515 23.63 -4.53 26.46
CA GLU A 515 24.78 -5.11 25.78
C GLU A 515 24.41 -6.52 25.29
N ALA A 516 25.23 -7.17 24.48
CA ALA A 516 24.84 -8.46 23.87
C ALA A 516 25.96 -9.51 23.93
N THR A 517 26.56 -9.75 25.09
CA THR A 517 27.71 -10.68 25.23
C THR A 517 27.44 -12.06 24.61
N GLU A 518 28.49 -12.84 24.32
CA GLU A 518 28.32 -14.17 23.74
C GLU A 518 27.49 -15.08 24.67
N GLU A 519 27.70 -14.99 25.98
CA GLU A 519 26.91 -15.69 27.00
C GLU A 519 25.46 -15.21 27.00
N ASP A 520 25.22 -13.90 26.94
CA ASP A 520 23.86 -13.34 26.91
C ASP A 520 23.12 -13.64 25.62
N THR A 521 23.81 -13.57 24.48
CA THR A 521 23.28 -13.91 23.15
C THR A 521 22.96 -15.39 23.10
N GLN A 522 23.88 -16.26 23.53
CA GLN A 522 23.65 -17.70 23.59
C GLN A 522 22.52 -18.03 24.56
N ARG A 523 22.46 -17.38 25.74
CA ARG A 523 21.39 -17.54 26.72
C ARG A 523 20.03 -17.14 26.13
N VAL A 524 19.95 -16.01 25.44
CA VAL A 524 18.73 -15.58 24.73
C VAL A 524 18.36 -16.61 23.67
N MET A 525 19.31 -17.07 22.86
CA MET A 525 19.04 -18.07 21.82
C MET A 525 18.62 -19.42 22.38
N GLU A 526 19.22 -19.88 23.49
CA GLU A 526 18.84 -21.13 24.18
C GLU A 526 17.43 -21.03 24.75
N ILE A 527 17.10 -19.92 25.41
CA ILE A 527 15.75 -19.69 25.95
C ILE A 527 14.72 -19.60 24.82
N LEU A 528 15.07 -19.00 23.67
CA LEU A 528 14.20 -18.95 22.50
C LEU A 528 14.12 -20.29 21.75
N ASP A 529 15.16 -21.12 21.79
CA ASP A 529 15.18 -22.49 21.25
C ASP A 529 14.38 -23.46 22.13
N GLU A 530 14.28 -23.20 23.44
CA GLU A 530 13.47 -23.94 24.40
C GLU A 530 11.97 -23.55 24.35
N ASP A 531 11.63 -22.39 23.77
CA ASP A 531 10.24 -21.99 23.49
C ASP A 531 9.67 -22.81 22.32
N TYR A 532 9.12 -23.99 22.65
CA TYR A 532 8.52 -24.93 21.69
C TYR A 532 7.39 -24.32 20.82
N GLU A 533 6.71 -23.29 21.31
CA GLU A 533 5.62 -22.60 20.59
C GLU A 533 6.13 -21.37 19.80
N GLN A 534 7.37 -20.95 20.05
CA GLN A 534 8.08 -19.82 19.46
C GLN A 534 7.21 -18.55 19.40
N ARG A 535 6.38 -18.29 20.44
CA ARG A 535 5.21 -17.38 20.39
C ARG A 535 5.52 -15.94 19.98
N TYR A 536 6.77 -15.53 20.10
CA TYR A 536 7.21 -14.14 19.91
C TYR A 536 8.34 -13.98 18.90
N PHE A 537 9.18 -15.01 18.72
CA PHE A 537 10.35 -15.00 17.83
C PHE A 537 10.50 -16.35 17.13
N VAL A 538 10.42 -16.39 15.80
CA VAL A 538 10.46 -17.65 15.01
C VAL A 538 11.81 -17.88 14.36
N ARG A 539 12.46 -18.98 14.69
CA ARG A 539 13.80 -19.30 14.17
C ARG A 539 13.80 -19.44 12.64
N GLN A 540 14.73 -18.78 11.98
CA GLN A 540 14.89 -18.88 10.53
C GLN A 540 15.91 -19.97 10.19
N HIS A 541 15.49 -21.20 9.89
CA HIS A 541 16.40 -22.33 9.62
C HIS A 541 17.42 -22.10 8.48
N ALA A 542 17.15 -21.16 7.57
CA ALA A 542 18.07 -20.77 6.50
C ALA A 542 19.22 -19.86 6.97
N LEU A 543 19.17 -19.33 8.20
CA LEU A 543 20.08 -18.34 8.76
C LEU A 543 20.40 -18.69 10.21
N ALA A 544 21.67 -18.96 10.51
CA ALA A 544 22.11 -19.14 11.90
C ALA A 544 21.79 -17.86 12.70
N GLU A 545 21.27 -18.00 13.91
CA GLU A 545 21.07 -16.91 14.89
C GLU A 545 20.00 -15.85 14.55
N ALA A 546 19.20 -16.04 13.49
CA ALA A 546 18.14 -15.12 13.10
C ALA A 546 16.74 -15.61 13.50
N TYR A 547 15.91 -14.68 13.99
CA TYR A 547 14.55 -14.88 14.43
C TYR A 547 13.62 -13.89 13.73
N ARG A 548 12.51 -14.35 13.18
CA ARG A 548 11.44 -13.47 12.73
C ARG A 548 10.71 -12.93 13.97
N VAL A 549 10.70 -11.61 14.16
CA VAL A 549 9.88 -10.96 15.19
C VAL A 549 8.44 -11.17 14.78
N ARG A 550 7.68 -11.81 15.64
CA ARG A 550 6.24 -11.95 15.42
C ARG A 550 5.62 -10.60 15.70
N GLY A 551 4.63 -10.19 14.92
CA GLY A 551 3.89 -8.99 15.31
C GLY A 551 3.24 -9.22 16.67
N GLN A 552 2.63 -8.18 17.28
CA GLN A 552 1.78 -8.37 18.46
C GLN A 552 0.64 -9.39 18.32
N SER A 553 0.51 -9.96 17.14
CA SER A 553 -0.17 -11.20 16.86
C SER A 553 0.82 -12.23 16.27
N GLU A 554 1.01 -13.37 16.98
CA GLU A 554 0.77 -14.76 16.51
C GLU A 554 1.87 -15.82 16.70
N GLU A 555 1.44 -17.02 17.13
CA GLU A 555 2.07 -18.37 17.35
C GLU A 555 2.48 -19.20 16.10
N THR A 556 3.34 -20.25 16.24
CA THR A 556 3.85 -21.24 15.21
C THR A 556 3.72 -22.65 15.80
N PRO A 557 3.87 -23.77 15.06
CA PRO A 557 3.72 -23.97 13.60
C PRO A 557 2.97 -25.27 13.20
N GLY A 558 2.30 -25.29 12.04
CA GLY A 558 1.87 -26.46 11.27
C GLY A 558 1.31 -26.05 9.90
N ASP A 559 1.64 -26.77 8.80
CA ASP A 559 1.41 -26.33 7.41
C ASP A 559 -0.09 -26.37 6.99
N PHE A 560 -0.89 -25.49 7.59
CA PHE A 560 -2.35 -25.35 7.51
C PHE A 560 -2.92 -25.21 6.08
N ILE A 561 -2.12 -24.73 5.13
CA ILE A 561 -2.60 -24.41 3.78
C ILE A 561 -3.03 -25.67 3.01
N SER A 562 -2.43 -26.84 3.29
CA SER A 562 -2.83 -28.10 2.64
C SER A 562 -4.23 -28.58 3.02
N ASP A 563 -4.70 -28.22 4.21
CA ASP A 563 -5.98 -28.70 4.76
C ASP A 563 -7.20 -27.94 4.19
N LEU A 564 -6.95 -26.88 3.40
CA LEU A 564 -7.99 -26.07 2.77
C LEU A 564 -8.68 -26.75 1.59
N VAL A 565 -8.07 -27.79 1.01
CA VAL A 565 -8.70 -28.54 -0.09
C VAL A 565 -10.00 -29.18 0.40
N GLY A 566 -11.11 -28.92 -0.29
CA GLY A 566 -12.43 -29.40 0.10
C GLY A 566 -13.23 -28.45 1.02
N HIS A 567 -12.66 -27.32 1.44
CA HIS A 567 -13.38 -26.30 2.21
C HIS A 567 -14.01 -25.21 1.33
N ILE A 568 -15.10 -24.62 1.82
CA ILE A 568 -15.76 -23.45 1.26
C ILE A 568 -15.03 -22.21 1.77
N LEU A 569 -14.54 -21.40 0.84
CA LEU A 569 -13.80 -20.17 1.09
C LEU A 569 -14.64 -18.97 0.68
N LEU A 570 -14.60 -17.88 1.44
CA LEU A 570 -15.06 -16.57 0.97
C LEU A 570 -13.89 -15.88 0.26
N MET A 571 -14.04 -15.60 -1.02
CA MET A 571 -12.94 -15.12 -1.87
C MET A 571 -13.23 -13.75 -2.48
N ALA A 572 -12.27 -12.83 -2.40
CA ALA A 572 -12.29 -11.54 -3.07
C ALA A 572 -12.00 -11.73 -4.57
N ILE A 573 -12.97 -11.40 -5.43
CA ILE A 573 -12.80 -11.48 -6.90
C ILE A 573 -12.40 -10.12 -7.48
N SER A 574 -12.91 -9.04 -6.89
CA SER A 574 -12.58 -7.65 -7.26
C SER A 574 -12.80 -6.74 -6.03
N PRO A 575 -12.29 -5.50 -6.04
CA PRO A 575 -12.49 -4.57 -4.92
C PRO A 575 -13.98 -4.42 -4.58
N GLY A 576 -14.36 -4.73 -3.33
CA GLY A 576 -15.75 -4.69 -2.85
C GLY A 576 -16.64 -5.88 -3.26
N SER A 577 -16.11 -6.90 -3.93
CA SER A 577 -16.87 -8.08 -4.36
C SER A 577 -16.25 -9.40 -3.86
N ALA A 578 -16.94 -10.02 -2.91
CA ALA A 578 -16.60 -11.32 -2.34
C ALA A 578 -17.64 -12.41 -2.71
N LYS A 579 -17.17 -13.60 -3.09
CA LYS A 579 -18.04 -14.76 -3.43
C LYS A 579 -17.57 -16.02 -2.71
N PRO A 580 -18.50 -16.90 -2.29
CA PRO A 580 -18.13 -18.21 -1.78
C PRO A 580 -17.71 -19.13 -2.92
N VAL A 581 -16.67 -19.93 -2.69
CA VAL A 581 -16.11 -20.88 -3.65
C VAL A 581 -15.66 -22.15 -2.95
N LEU A 582 -15.66 -23.28 -3.64
CA LEU A 582 -15.06 -24.52 -3.13
C LEU A 582 -13.58 -24.58 -3.51
N CYS A 583 -12.68 -24.80 -2.55
CA CYS A 583 -11.27 -25.05 -2.81
C CYS A 583 -11.06 -26.43 -3.42
N ARG A 584 -10.58 -26.49 -4.67
CA ARG A 584 -10.37 -27.75 -5.41
C ARG A 584 -8.91 -28.22 -5.35
N ALA A 585 -7.96 -27.30 -5.37
CA ALA A 585 -6.54 -27.63 -5.29
C ALA A 585 -5.72 -26.43 -4.84
N ILE A 586 -4.59 -26.72 -4.21
CA ILE A 586 -3.55 -25.76 -3.89
C ILE A 586 -2.37 -25.99 -4.85
N GLU A 587 -2.01 -24.98 -5.63
CA GLU A 587 -0.93 -25.08 -6.63
C GLU A 587 0.37 -24.39 -6.14
N PRO A 588 1.56 -24.89 -6.53
CA PRO A 588 2.85 -24.28 -6.18
C PRO A 588 2.92 -22.80 -6.63
N GLY A 589 3.41 -21.92 -5.75
CA GLY A 589 3.46 -20.47 -6.01
C GLY A 589 2.27 -19.68 -5.45
N ALA A 590 1.67 -20.16 -4.36
CA ALA A 590 0.62 -19.48 -3.58
C ALA A 590 -0.68 -19.18 -4.34
N ALA A 591 -1.14 -20.11 -5.18
CA ALA A 591 -2.39 -19.99 -5.93
C ALA A 591 -3.38 -21.12 -5.58
N VAL A 592 -4.66 -20.77 -5.43
CA VAL A 592 -5.78 -21.71 -5.28
C VAL A 592 -6.50 -21.89 -6.60
N ARG A 593 -6.90 -23.13 -6.87
CA ARG A 593 -7.89 -23.47 -7.88
C ARG A 593 -9.23 -23.69 -7.20
N VAL A 594 -10.28 -23.02 -7.69
CA VAL A 594 -11.59 -23.01 -7.02
C VAL A 594 -12.74 -23.27 -7.99
N GLN A 595 -13.87 -23.71 -7.45
CA GLN A 595 -15.13 -23.85 -8.18
C GLN A 595 -16.15 -22.81 -7.71
N PHE A 596 -16.80 -22.13 -8.66
CA PHE A 596 -17.80 -21.10 -8.42
C PHE A 596 -19.24 -21.66 -8.48
N PRO A 597 -20.23 -20.92 -7.94
CA PRO A 597 -21.64 -21.16 -8.22
C PRO A 597 -21.96 -21.15 -9.73
N ARG A 598 -23.04 -21.84 -10.11
CA ARG A 598 -23.48 -21.93 -11.51
C ARG A 598 -23.69 -20.54 -12.15
N GLY A 599 -23.17 -20.36 -13.37
CA GLY A 599 -23.34 -19.12 -14.15
C GLY A 599 -22.18 -18.11 -14.07
N ILE A 600 -21.09 -18.46 -13.38
CA ILE A 600 -19.91 -17.59 -13.23
C ILE A 600 -18.76 -18.10 -14.12
N SER A 601 -18.18 -17.24 -14.98
CA SER A 601 -17.22 -17.65 -16.02
C SER A 601 -15.76 -17.78 -15.57
N TYR A 602 -15.47 -17.74 -14.27
CA TYR A 602 -14.09 -17.69 -13.75
C TYR A 602 -13.49 -19.06 -13.43
N GLU A 603 -14.16 -20.18 -13.77
CA GLU A 603 -13.75 -21.55 -13.39
C GLU A 603 -12.32 -21.96 -13.82
N ARG A 604 -11.74 -21.30 -14.83
CA ARG A 604 -10.35 -21.55 -15.29
C ARG A 604 -9.31 -20.61 -14.69
N THR A 605 -9.72 -19.67 -13.85
CA THR A 605 -8.87 -18.61 -13.30
C THR A 605 -8.19 -19.10 -12.03
N ARG A 606 -6.89 -18.82 -11.90
CA ARG A 606 -6.12 -19.08 -10.68
C ARG A 606 -6.18 -17.86 -9.79
N PHE A 607 -6.48 -18.04 -8.51
CA PHE A 607 -6.56 -16.95 -7.55
C PHE A 607 -5.39 -17.04 -6.58
N PRO A 608 -4.71 -15.94 -6.25
CA PRO A 608 -3.67 -15.96 -5.23
C PRO A 608 -4.29 -16.28 -3.86
N PHE A 609 -3.53 -16.87 -2.94
CA PHE A 609 -4.01 -17.12 -1.57
C PHE A 609 -4.46 -15.83 -0.88
N SER A 610 -3.85 -14.69 -1.21
CA SER A 610 -4.24 -13.38 -0.68
C SER A 610 -5.65 -12.92 -1.09
N ALA A 611 -6.30 -13.64 -2.02
CA ALA A 611 -7.71 -13.43 -2.34
C ALA A 611 -8.66 -14.14 -1.37
N ILE A 612 -8.19 -15.01 -0.49
CA ILE A 612 -9.01 -15.67 0.53
C ILE A 612 -9.28 -14.66 1.65
N LEU A 613 -10.55 -14.36 1.88
CA LEU A 613 -11.01 -13.51 2.97
C LEU A 613 -11.32 -14.32 4.22
N ASP A 614 -11.92 -15.52 4.08
CA ASP A 614 -12.26 -16.39 5.22
C ASP A 614 -12.53 -17.85 4.79
N VAL A 615 -12.53 -18.77 5.76
CA VAL A 615 -12.92 -20.19 5.64
C VAL A 615 -14.27 -20.40 6.30
N ILE A 616 -15.28 -20.66 5.48
CA ILE A 616 -16.67 -20.83 5.96
C ILE A 616 -16.86 -22.21 6.59
N GLY A 617 -16.24 -23.26 6.05
CA GLY A 617 -16.34 -24.61 6.58
C GLY A 617 -16.21 -25.69 5.51
N PRO A 618 -16.37 -26.97 5.86
CA PRO A 618 -16.19 -28.08 4.92
C PRO A 618 -17.30 -28.09 3.85
N GLY A 619 -16.93 -28.36 2.59
CA GLY A 619 -17.88 -28.55 1.50
C GLY A 619 -18.39 -29.99 1.41
N PRO A 620 -19.47 -30.25 0.63
CA PRO A 620 -19.99 -31.60 0.42
C PRO A 620 -18.97 -32.50 -0.30
N GLN A 621 -18.90 -33.78 0.10
CA GLN A 621 -18.05 -34.79 -0.54
C GLN A 621 -18.71 -35.33 -1.83
N ASP A 622 -17.92 -35.53 -2.89
CA ASP A 622 -18.42 -35.97 -4.21
C ASP A 622 -19.04 -37.39 -4.15
N ASN A 623 -20.35 -37.52 -4.39
CA ASN A 623 -21.01 -38.78 -4.76
C ASN A 623 -21.24 -38.81 -6.28
N TYR A 624 -20.29 -39.37 -7.03
CA TYR A 624 -20.38 -39.52 -8.50
C TYR A 624 -21.31 -40.67 -8.90
N GLU A 625 -22.63 -40.50 -8.83
CA GLU A 625 -23.56 -41.53 -9.36
C GLU A 625 -24.69 -41.04 -10.28
N THR A 626 -24.93 -39.74 -10.48
CA THR A 626 -26.05 -39.31 -11.35
C THR A 626 -25.67 -38.15 -12.27
N GLY A 627 -25.62 -38.43 -13.58
CA GLY A 627 -25.16 -37.53 -14.65
C GLY A 627 -26.08 -36.36 -14.99
N SER A 628 -26.38 -35.48 -14.04
CA SER A 628 -26.89 -34.12 -14.28
C SER A 628 -25.86 -33.08 -13.81
N ALA A 629 -26.10 -31.77 -14.03
CA ALA A 629 -25.12 -30.69 -13.76
C ALA A 629 -24.40 -30.84 -12.41
N SER A 630 -23.11 -30.43 -12.33
CA SER A 630 -22.24 -30.65 -11.16
C SER A 630 -22.96 -30.30 -9.84
N PRO A 631 -23.25 -31.29 -8.96
CA PRO A 631 -24.01 -31.10 -7.72
C PRO A 631 -23.50 -29.96 -6.82
N ILE A 632 -22.20 -29.70 -6.84
CA ILE A 632 -21.53 -28.66 -6.06
C ILE A 632 -21.89 -27.24 -6.52
N ALA A 633 -22.06 -27.00 -7.82
CA ALA A 633 -22.36 -25.67 -8.35
C ALA A 633 -23.79 -25.21 -8.01
N LEU A 634 -24.72 -26.17 -7.90
CA LEU A 634 -26.08 -25.95 -7.41
C LEU A 634 -26.08 -25.73 -5.89
N PHE A 635 -25.37 -26.57 -5.13
CA PHE A 635 -25.20 -26.39 -3.68
C PHE A 635 -24.65 -25.01 -3.31
N LEU A 636 -23.59 -24.53 -4.00
CA LEU A 636 -23.05 -23.19 -3.76
C LEU A 636 -24.04 -22.07 -4.12
N ALA A 637 -24.94 -22.29 -5.08
CA ALA A 637 -25.98 -21.32 -5.43
C ALA A 637 -27.08 -21.24 -4.36
N ASP A 638 -27.53 -22.40 -3.85
CA ASP A 638 -28.48 -22.47 -2.73
C ASP A 638 -27.89 -21.86 -1.45
N LEU A 639 -26.63 -22.20 -1.11
CA LEU A 639 -25.90 -21.63 0.02
C LEU A 639 -25.84 -20.09 -0.03
N VAL A 640 -25.61 -19.51 -1.22
CA VAL A 640 -25.60 -18.05 -1.41
C VAL A 640 -26.98 -17.45 -1.20
N ARG A 641 -28.04 -18.10 -1.70
CA ARG A 641 -29.42 -17.63 -1.55
C ARG A 641 -29.83 -17.63 -0.09
N ASP A 642 -29.59 -18.72 0.61
CA ASP A 642 -30.06 -18.89 1.98
C ASP A 642 -29.28 -17.99 2.96
N ALA A 643 -27.95 -17.87 2.78
CA ALA A 643 -27.12 -16.91 3.51
C ALA A 643 -27.55 -15.46 3.29
N ARG A 644 -28.03 -15.10 2.08
CA ARG A 644 -28.56 -13.76 1.79
C ARG A 644 -29.87 -13.50 2.55
N ARG A 645 -30.77 -14.48 2.64
CA ARG A 645 -32.01 -14.37 3.42
C ARG A 645 -31.71 -14.15 4.90
N ILE A 646 -30.79 -14.93 5.46
CA ILE A 646 -30.35 -14.82 6.87
C ILE A 646 -29.71 -13.46 7.12
N ARG A 647 -28.79 -13.00 6.26
CA ARG A 647 -28.11 -11.73 6.49
C ARG A 647 -29.06 -10.53 6.60
N ARG A 648 -30.21 -10.56 5.91
CA ARG A 648 -31.23 -9.50 5.99
C ARG A 648 -31.92 -9.39 7.35
N THR A 649 -31.86 -10.45 8.16
CA THR A 649 -32.40 -10.44 9.51
C THR A 649 -31.35 -10.07 10.56
N LEU A 650 -30.10 -9.80 10.14
CA LEU A 650 -28.99 -9.43 11.02
C LEU A 650 -28.71 -7.93 10.91
N SER A 651 -28.41 -7.29 12.05
CA SER A 651 -27.94 -5.90 12.09
C SER A 651 -26.45 -5.86 12.38
N ALA A 652 -25.71 -5.12 11.56
CA ALA A 652 -24.30 -4.81 11.76
C ALA A 652 -24.10 -3.93 13.01
N HIS A 653 -25.03 -3.01 13.29
CA HIS A 653 -24.95 -2.15 14.48
C HIS A 653 -25.17 -2.93 15.76
N ASP A 654 -26.17 -3.79 15.80
CA ASP A 654 -26.46 -4.60 16.98
C ASP A 654 -25.34 -5.61 17.22
N LEU A 655 -24.82 -6.25 16.16
CA LEU A 655 -23.63 -7.11 16.28
C LEU A 655 -22.42 -6.33 16.82
N ALA A 656 -22.19 -5.11 16.34
CA ALA A 656 -21.08 -4.28 16.81
C ALA A 656 -21.22 -3.87 18.28
N ARG A 657 -22.45 -3.63 18.76
CA ARG A 657 -22.74 -3.31 20.17
C ARG A 657 -22.51 -4.49 21.11
N GLU A 658 -22.70 -5.71 20.62
CA GLU A 658 -22.39 -6.94 21.36
C GLU A 658 -20.87 -7.23 21.39
N CYS A 659 -20.09 -6.60 20.51
CA CYS A 659 -18.64 -6.65 20.53
C CYS A 659 -18.05 -5.69 21.57
N ARG A 660 -16.91 -6.07 22.15
CA ARG A 660 -16.11 -5.24 23.05
C ARG A 660 -14.97 -4.58 22.27
N GLU A 661 -14.63 -3.35 22.65
CA GLU A 661 -13.46 -2.64 22.13
C GLU A 661 -12.18 -3.44 22.38
N GLU A 662 -11.25 -3.33 21.42
CA GLU A 662 -9.94 -4.02 21.41
C GLU A 662 -10.00 -5.56 21.38
N ALA A 663 -11.14 -6.19 21.65
CA ALA A 663 -11.34 -7.63 21.52
C ALA A 663 -11.28 -8.11 20.07
N SER A 664 -10.89 -9.38 19.90
CA SER A 664 -10.84 -10.08 18.62
C SER A 664 -11.69 -11.33 18.71
N TYR A 665 -12.48 -11.60 17.68
CA TYR A 665 -13.45 -12.68 17.64
C TYR A 665 -13.23 -13.55 16.41
N THR A 666 -13.38 -14.86 16.57
CA THR A 666 -13.49 -15.81 15.46
C THR A 666 -14.83 -15.66 14.74
N LEU A 667 -14.93 -16.17 13.52
CA LEU A 667 -16.21 -16.20 12.80
C LEU A 667 -17.32 -16.93 13.60
N SER A 668 -16.97 -18.00 14.32
CA SER A 668 -17.92 -18.74 15.17
C SER A 668 -18.44 -17.90 16.33
N GLU A 669 -17.58 -17.11 16.97
CA GLU A 669 -17.97 -16.20 18.04
C GLU A 669 -18.83 -15.05 17.52
N MET A 670 -18.48 -14.50 16.35
CA MET A 670 -19.31 -13.50 15.67
C MET A 670 -20.69 -14.04 15.31
N CYS A 671 -20.81 -15.32 14.92
CA CYS A 671 -22.11 -15.96 14.69
C CYS A 671 -22.93 -16.04 15.98
N MET A 672 -22.31 -16.44 17.10
CA MET A 672 -23.01 -16.52 18.39
C MET A 672 -23.48 -15.15 18.87
N LEU A 673 -22.66 -14.10 18.72
CA LEU A 673 -23.04 -12.73 19.06
C LEU A 673 -24.17 -12.21 18.16
N ALA A 674 -24.19 -12.60 16.88
CA ALA A 674 -25.26 -12.28 15.94
C ALA A 674 -26.55 -13.10 16.15
N GLY A 675 -26.56 -14.05 17.10
CA GLY A 675 -27.68 -14.98 17.29
C GLY A 675 -27.84 -16.04 16.18
N ALA A 676 -26.80 -16.26 15.38
CA ALA A 676 -26.75 -17.22 14.26
C ALA A 676 -26.01 -18.50 14.66
N SER A 677 -26.27 -19.62 13.99
CA SER A 677 -25.63 -20.90 14.35
C SER A 677 -24.18 -20.97 13.83
N PRO A 678 -23.18 -21.17 14.71
CA PRO A 678 -21.78 -21.35 14.29
C PRO A 678 -21.51 -22.71 13.61
N GLN A 679 -22.52 -23.59 13.52
CA GLN A 679 -22.42 -24.90 12.87
C GLN A 679 -23.06 -24.93 11.47
N SER A 680 -23.91 -23.95 11.11
CA SER A 680 -24.51 -23.84 9.78
C SER A 680 -23.57 -23.08 8.84
N LEU A 681 -23.39 -23.60 7.62
CA LEU A 681 -22.58 -22.93 6.60
C LEU A 681 -23.28 -21.66 6.08
N GLU A 682 -24.62 -21.68 6.02
CA GLU A 682 -25.47 -20.58 5.59
C GLU A 682 -25.34 -19.40 6.56
N ASP A 683 -25.46 -19.66 7.86
CA ASP A 683 -25.32 -18.67 8.94
C ASP A 683 -23.91 -18.07 8.97
N ARG A 684 -22.88 -18.93 8.93
CA ARG A 684 -21.48 -18.48 8.90
C ARG A 684 -21.17 -17.61 7.68
N LEU A 685 -21.67 -17.99 6.50
CA LEU A 685 -21.49 -17.20 5.29
C LEU A 685 -22.24 -15.86 5.37
N ALA A 686 -23.43 -15.83 5.97
CA ALA A 686 -24.23 -14.63 6.15
C ALA A 686 -23.49 -13.61 7.04
N VAL A 687 -22.98 -14.05 8.18
CA VAL A 687 -22.24 -13.22 9.15
C VAL A 687 -20.90 -12.75 8.56
N ALA A 688 -20.14 -13.63 7.93
CA ALA A 688 -18.88 -13.26 7.27
C ALA A 688 -19.08 -12.17 6.18
N LYS A 689 -20.14 -12.30 5.38
CA LYS A 689 -20.50 -11.31 4.36
C LYS A 689 -21.08 -10.02 4.93
N LEU A 690 -21.73 -10.05 6.08
CA LEU A 690 -22.19 -8.85 6.79
C LEU A 690 -20.97 -8.01 7.18
N MET A 691 -20.03 -8.62 7.91
CA MET A 691 -18.82 -7.92 8.36
C MET A 691 -18.01 -7.34 7.19
N HIS A 692 -17.80 -8.10 6.12
CA HIS A 692 -17.04 -7.60 4.96
C HIS A 692 -17.74 -6.45 4.20
N LYS A 693 -19.06 -6.33 4.32
CA LYS A 693 -19.81 -5.20 3.72
C LYS A 693 -19.73 -3.92 4.53
N HIS A 694 -19.37 -4.00 5.81
CA HIS A 694 -19.27 -2.85 6.70
C HIS A 694 -17.83 -2.68 7.22
N PRO A 695 -16.84 -2.39 6.35
CA PRO A 695 -15.43 -2.28 6.74
C PRO A 695 -15.13 -1.11 7.70
N HIS A 696 -16.06 -0.15 7.81
CA HIS A 696 -15.98 0.97 8.75
C HIS A 696 -16.45 0.60 10.16
N ILE A 697 -17.19 -0.49 10.32
CA ILE A 697 -17.66 -1.03 11.60
C ILE A 697 -16.79 -2.21 12.01
N PHE A 698 -16.53 -3.13 11.08
CA PHE A 698 -15.74 -4.33 11.32
C PHE A 698 -14.48 -4.34 10.48
N MET A 699 -13.36 -4.71 11.08
CA MET A 699 -12.12 -4.98 10.36
C MET A 699 -11.65 -6.40 10.64
N GLN A 700 -10.96 -6.99 9.66
CA GLN A 700 -10.14 -8.16 9.94
C GLN A 700 -8.91 -7.67 10.69
N LYS A 701 -8.84 -7.98 11.98
CA LYS A 701 -7.67 -7.69 12.82
C LYS A 701 -6.50 -8.60 12.48
N ARG A 702 -6.80 -9.80 12.00
CA ARG A 702 -5.86 -10.81 11.54
C ARG A 702 -6.37 -11.40 10.22
N PRO A 703 -5.75 -11.10 9.07
CA PRO A 703 -6.15 -11.70 7.81
C PRO A 703 -5.70 -13.16 7.73
N PHE A 704 -6.37 -13.92 6.85
CA PHE A 704 -6.23 -15.37 6.74
C PHE A 704 -4.79 -15.90 6.63
N LEU A 705 -3.88 -15.16 5.98
CA LEU A 705 -2.49 -15.56 5.75
C LEU A 705 -1.49 -15.02 6.78
N GLU A 706 -1.86 -14.01 7.58
CA GLU A 706 -0.92 -13.43 8.54
C GLU A 706 -0.70 -14.31 9.77
N GLY A 707 -1.58 -15.31 9.99
CA GLY A 707 -1.00 -16.64 10.18
C GLY A 707 -1.90 -17.83 10.49
N GLU A 708 -1.45 -18.90 9.81
CA GLU A 708 -1.71 -20.32 9.96
C GLU A 708 -3.16 -20.76 10.27
N GLY A 709 -4.17 -19.92 9.99
CA GLY A 709 -5.47 -20.36 9.51
C GLY A 709 -6.77 -19.85 10.12
N LEU A 710 -6.72 -18.97 11.12
CA LEU A 710 -7.89 -18.47 11.82
C LEU A 710 -8.07 -16.95 11.55
N VAL A 711 -9.16 -16.58 10.85
CA VAL A 711 -9.50 -15.17 10.64
C VAL A 711 -10.11 -14.58 11.90
N LEU A 712 -9.56 -13.46 12.37
CA LEU A 712 -10.09 -12.72 13.51
C LEU A 712 -10.68 -11.39 13.07
N TYR A 713 -11.88 -11.14 13.58
CA TYR A 713 -12.65 -9.93 13.37
C TYR A 713 -12.65 -9.09 14.64
N GLY A 714 -12.68 -7.78 14.47
CA GLY A 714 -12.92 -6.86 15.57
C GLY A 714 -13.55 -5.59 15.04
N LEU A 715 -13.88 -4.70 15.98
CA LEU A 715 -14.38 -3.38 15.65
C LEU A 715 -13.26 -2.58 14.97
N ALA A 716 -13.60 -1.91 13.86
CA ALA A 716 -12.70 -1.00 13.16
C ALA A 716 -12.49 0.29 13.99
N PRO A 717 -11.38 1.03 13.85
CA PRO A 717 -11.15 2.22 14.67
C PRO A 717 -12.24 3.29 14.54
N SER A 718 -12.93 3.32 13.40
CA SER A 718 -14.04 4.23 13.10
C SER A 718 -15.42 3.68 13.50
N TRP A 719 -15.52 2.56 14.22
CA TRP A 719 -16.79 1.89 14.45
C TRP A 719 -17.81 2.77 15.19
N GLU A 720 -17.39 3.52 16.21
CA GLU A 720 -18.27 4.41 16.97
C GLU A 720 -18.86 5.52 16.10
N GLU A 721 -18.03 6.11 15.23
CA GLU A 721 -18.44 7.12 14.27
C GLU A 721 -19.40 6.50 13.24
N ALA A 722 -19.11 5.28 12.78
CA ALA A 722 -19.98 4.54 11.88
C ALA A 722 -21.33 4.15 12.53
N LEU A 723 -21.38 3.91 13.85
CA LEU A 723 -22.62 3.67 14.59
C LEU A 723 -23.47 4.92 14.81
N SER A 724 -22.88 6.10 14.66
CA SER A 724 -23.59 7.38 14.74
C SER A 724 -24.39 7.68 13.47
N GLU A 725 -24.02 7.06 12.36
CA GLU A 725 -24.77 7.07 11.12
C GLU A 725 -25.87 5.98 11.17
N PRO A 726 -27.06 6.23 10.59
CA PRO A 726 -28.10 5.21 10.55
C PRO A 726 -27.63 4.01 9.73
N GLU A 727 -27.92 2.80 10.20
CA GLU A 727 -27.57 1.58 9.47
C GLU A 727 -28.16 1.60 8.07
N GLU A 728 -27.29 1.66 7.06
CA GLU A 728 -27.70 1.45 5.68
C GLU A 728 -28.18 0.01 5.52
N ALA A 729 -29.50 -0.18 5.62
CA ALA A 729 -30.14 -1.44 5.30
C ALA A 729 -29.68 -1.88 3.90
N GLU A 730 -29.26 -3.14 3.77
CA GLU A 730 -28.69 -3.62 2.52
C GLU A 730 -29.68 -3.37 1.38
N ARG A 731 -29.32 -2.45 0.47
CA ARG A 731 -30.22 -2.06 -0.60
C ARG A 731 -30.68 -3.32 -1.33
N PRO A 732 -31.99 -3.56 -1.36
CA PRO A 732 -32.55 -4.74 -1.96
C PRO A 732 -32.09 -4.81 -3.41
N ASP A 733 -31.45 -5.92 -3.76
CA ASP A 733 -30.95 -6.18 -5.10
C ASP A 733 -32.14 -6.25 -6.06
N GLN A 734 -32.48 -5.10 -6.65
CA GLN A 734 -33.70 -4.94 -7.45
C GLN A 734 -33.70 -5.91 -8.62
N HIS A 735 -32.53 -6.15 -9.23
CA HIS A 735 -32.39 -7.09 -10.34
C HIS A 735 -32.65 -8.52 -9.88
N TRP A 736 -32.12 -8.93 -8.73
CA TRP A 736 -32.41 -10.25 -8.18
C TRP A 736 -33.87 -10.41 -7.78
N ILE A 737 -34.44 -9.43 -7.05
CA ILE A 737 -35.86 -9.47 -6.65
C ILE A 737 -36.75 -9.57 -7.88
N LEU A 738 -36.49 -8.75 -8.90
CA LEU A 738 -37.23 -8.80 -10.16
C LEU A 738 -37.02 -10.13 -10.90
N SER A 739 -35.83 -10.74 -10.82
CA SER A 739 -35.57 -12.05 -11.43
C SER A 739 -36.31 -13.20 -10.72
N VAL A 740 -36.41 -13.17 -9.38
CA VAL A 740 -37.19 -14.15 -8.61
C VAL A 740 -38.67 -13.95 -8.90
N ILE A 741 -39.15 -12.71 -8.94
CA ILE A 741 -40.51 -12.41 -9.35
C ILE A 741 -40.76 -12.92 -10.77
N GLU A 742 -39.86 -12.69 -11.72
CA GLU A 742 -39.99 -13.22 -13.08
C GLU A 742 -39.94 -14.75 -13.13
N GLN A 743 -39.19 -15.41 -12.24
CA GLN A 743 -39.16 -16.87 -12.15
C GLN A 743 -40.52 -17.45 -11.72
N TYR A 744 -41.18 -16.85 -10.72
CA TYR A 744 -42.48 -17.33 -10.23
C TYR A 744 -43.68 -16.81 -11.02
N LEU A 745 -43.63 -15.54 -11.42
CA LEU A 745 -44.72 -14.82 -12.08
C LEU A 745 -44.63 -14.91 -13.61
N GLY A 746 -43.46 -15.19 -14.17
CA GLY A 746 -43.16 -15.06 -15.59
C GLY A 746 -43.14 -13.60 -16.03
N ASN A 747 -43.61 -13.35 -17.25
CA ASN A 747 -43.81 -12.01 -17.79
C ASN A 747 -45.28 -11.80 -18.21
N PRO A 748 -46.18 -11.49 -17.26
CA PRO A 748 -47.59 -11.26 -17.56
C PRO A 748 -47.78 -10.07 -18.50
N PRO A 749 -48.61 -10.19 -19.56
CA PRO A 749 -48.81 -9.11 -20.53
C PRO A 749 -49.54 -7.89 -19.93
N ASP A 750 -50.24 -8.06 -18.83
CA ASP A 750 -50.99 -7.04 -18.11
C ASP A 750 -50.17 -6.32 -17.03
N LEU A 751 -48.95 -6.78 -16.74
CA LEU A 751 -48.00 -6.13 -15.84
C LEU A 751 -47.20 -5.07 -16.60
N TYR A 752 -47.58 -3.80 -16.45
CA TYR A 752 -46.97 -2.71 -17.22
C TYR A 752 -45.90 -1.93 -16.45
N ARG A 753 -45.89 -2.03 -15.11
CA ARG A 753 -44.88 -1.37 -14.29
C ARG A 753 -44.50 -2.23 -13.10
N ARG A 754 -43.20 -2.31 -12.85
CA ARG A 754 -42.61 -2.89 -11.64
C ARG A 754 -41.89 -1.76 -10.93
N SER A 755 -42.34 -1.40 -9.74
CA SER A 755 -41.68 -0.42 -8.90
C SER A 755 -41.05 -1.16 -7.73
N VAL A 756 -39.76 -0.99 -7.52
CA VAL A 756 -39.07 -1.52 -6.35
C VAL A 756 -38.69 -0.31 -5.50
N ASP A 757 -39.13 -0.30 -4.25
CA ASP A 757 -38.69 0.70 -3.30
C ASP A 757 -37.16 0.57 -3.13
N PRO A 758 -36.38 1.63 -3.42
CA PRO A 758 -34.93 1.57 -3.37
C PRO A 758 -34.37 1.40 -1.95
N GLU A 759 -35.16 1.69 -0.92
CA GLU A 759 -34.78 1.58 0.49
C GLU A 759 -35.27 0.26 1.09
N THR A 760 -36.57 -0.07 0.96
CA THR A 760 -37.14 -1.28 1.59
C THR A 760 -37.11 -2.52 0.70
N GLY A 761 -37.09 -2.33 -0.62
CA GLY A 761 -37.14 -3.45 -1.59
C GLY A 761 -38.52 -3.97 -1.86
N ASP A 762 -39.51 -3.37 -1.20
CA ASP A 762 -40.88 -3.71 -1.42
C ASP A 762 -41.22 -3.44 -2.87
N VAL A 763 -41.85 -4.44 -3.49
CA VAL A 763 -42.19 -4.39 -4.89
C VAL A 763 -43.65 -4.04 -5.00
N THR A 764 -43.93 -2.94 -5.68
CA THR A 764 -45.28 -2.61 -6.15
C THR A 764 -45.39 -2.95 -7.63
N LEU A 765 -46.15 -4.01 -7.93
CA LEU A 765 -46.49 -4.42 -9.28
C LEU A 765 -47.76 -3.69 -9.73
N SER A 766 -47.67 -2.92 -10.82
CA SER A 766 -48.84 -2.26 -11.40
C SER A 766 -49.33 -3.06 -12.60
N PHE A 767 -50.47 -3.71 -12.39
CA PHE A 767 -51.22 -4.37 -13.43
C PHE A 767 -52.26 -3.44 -14.01
N HIS A 768 -52.63 -3.62 -15.28
CA HIS A 768 -53.75 -2.89 -15.86
C HIS A 768 -55.03 -3.09 -15.04
N PHE A 769 -55.22 -4.30 -14.50
CA PHE A 769 -56.38 -4.72 -13.71
C PHE A 769 -55.97 -5.35 -12.37
N PRO A 770 -55.72 -4.53 -11.33
CA PRO A 770 -55.19 -4.97 -10.04
C PRO A 770 -55.99 -6.09 -9.36
N ALA A 771 -57.33 -5.99 -9.33
CA ALA A 771 -58.17 -6.94 -8.62
C ALA A 771 -58.09 -8.37 -9.19
N VAL A 772 -58.02 -8.48 -10.52
CA VAL A 772 -57.88 -9.77 -11.22
C VAL A 772 -56.48 -10.34 -11.01
N ALA A 773 -55.46 -9.49 -11.12
CA ALA A 773 -54.07 -9.89 -10.90
C ALA A 773 -53.83 -10.40 -9.47
N SER A 774 -54.40 -9.73 -8.45
CA SER A 774 -54.30 -10.14 -7.04
C SER A 774 -54.87 -11.53 -6.80
N ALA A 775 -56.01 -11.87 -7.41
CA ALA A 775 -56.59 -13.21 -7.28
C ALA A 775 -55.79 -14.27 -8.05
N LYS A 776 -55.33 -13.94 -9.25
CA LYS A 776 -54.67 -14.88 -10.16
C LYS A 776 -53.25 -15.25 -9.73
N TYR A 777 -52.50 -14.28 -9.20
CA TYR A 777 -51.07 -14.45 -8.91
C TYR A 777 -50.75 -14.60 -7.43
N ALA A 778 -51.75 -14.67 -6.54
CA ALA A 778 -51.57 -14.72 -5.08
C ALA A 778 -50.47 -15.70 -4.64
N SER A 779 -50.58 -17.00 -4.98
CA SER A 779 -49.61 -18.01 -4.55
C SER A 779 -48.20 -17.81 -5.13
N ALA A 780 -48.09 -17.27 -6.34
CA ALA A 780 -46.80 -16.98 -6.97
C ALA A 780 -46.14 -15.75 -6.32
N LEU A 781 -46.93 -14.74 -5.96
CA LEU A 781 -46.46 -13.56 -5.25
C LEU A 781 -46.09 -13.90 -3.80
N ASP A 782 -46.83 -14.78 -3.13
CA ASP A 782 -46.50 -15.26 -1.78
C ASP A 782 -45.20 -16.07 -1.78
N ALA A 783 -45.03 -17.01 -2.71
CA ALA A 783 -43.79 -17.78 -2.84
C ALA A 783 -42.59 -16.87 -3.21
N ALA A 784 -42.80 -15.91 -4.10
CA ALA A 784 -41.78 -14.92 -4.43
C ALA A 784 -41.48 -14.02 -3.23
N ALA A 785 -42.47 -13.59 -2.44
CA ALA A 785 -42.28 -12.77 -1.24
C ALA A 785 -41.58 -13.55 -0.13
N GLU A 786 -41.86 -14.84 0.02
CA GLU A 786 -41.18 -15.73 0.96
C GLU A 786 -39.72 -15.97 0.56
N GLU A 787 -39.44 -16.21 -0.73
CA GLU A 787 -38.07 -16.41 -1.22
C GLU A 787 -37.27 -15.11 -1.22
N THR A 788 -37.90 -14.01 -1.60
CA THR A 788 -37.23 -12.70 -1.60
C THR A 788 -37.19 -12.06 -0.22
N GLY A 789 -38.06 -12.42 0.71
CA GLY A 789 -38.19 -11.78 2.03
C GLY A 789 -38.59 -10.31 1.98
N VAL A 790 -39.14 -9.81 0.86
CA VAL A 790 -39.66 -8.43 0.72
C VAL A 790 -41.16 -8.43 0.51
N SER A 791 -41.84 -7.34 0.85
CA SER A 791 -43.28 -7.23 0.59
C SER A 791 -43.52 -7.04 -0.91
N ILE A 792 -44.33 -7.91 -1.51
CA ILE A 792 -44.75 -7.78 -2.90
C ILE A 792 -46.22 -7.47 -2.92
N THR A 793 -46.57 -6.25 -3.34
CA THR A 793 -47.94 -5.75 -3.39
C THR A 793 -48.34 -5.34 -4.80
N ILE A 794 -49.64 -5.33 -5.07
CA ILE A 794 -50.18 -4.85 -6.33
C ILE A 794 -50.73 -3.44 -6.13
N ALA A 795 -50.35 -2.51 -7.01
CA ALA A 795 -50.85 -1.14 -6.97
C ALA A 795 -52.38 -1.14 -7.12
N PRO A 796 -53.14 -0.40 -6.30
CA PRO A 796 -54.60 -0.50 -6.26
C PRO A 796 -55.30 0.18 -7.46
N HIS A 797 -54.58 0.98 -8.24
CA HIS A 797 -55.17 1.82 -9.28
C HIS A 797 -55.27 1.11 -10.64
N THR A 798 -56.50 0.98 -11.13
CA THR A 798 -56.78 0.43 -12.47
C THR A 798 -56.41 1.44 -13.56
N HIS A 799 -55.79 0.98 -14.65
CA HIS A 799 -55.36 1.85 -15.74
C HIS A 799 -56.55 2.27 -16.63
N GLN A 800 -57.11 3.46 -16.36
CA GLN A 800 -58.33 3.98 -16.98
C GLN A 800 -58.30 4.05 -18.52
N GLY A 801 -57.12 4.35 -19.11
CA GLY A 801 -56.97 4.37 -20.58
C GLY A 801 -57.14 2.99 -21.22
N ILE A 802 -56.66 1.94 -20.56
CA ILE A 802 -56.70 0.56 -21.07
C ILE A 802 -58.08 -0.05 -20.81
N LEU A 803 -58.72 0.29 -19.68
CA LEU A 803 -60.14 -0.03 -19.43
C LEU A 803 -61.02 0.38 -20.62
N THR A 804 -60.81 1.57 -21.15
CA THR A 804 -61.58 2.09 -22.28
C THR A 804 -61.28 1.34 -23.59
N GLU A 805 -60.03 0.95 -23.80
CA GLU A 805 -59.60 0.21 -24.98
C GLU A 805 -60.14 -1.23 -24.98
N VAL A 806 -60.04 -1.93 -23.85
CA VAL A 806 -60.61 -3.28 -23.68
C VAL A 806 -62.13 -3.25 -23.80
N ALA A 807 -62.77 -2.23 -23.23
CA ALA A 807 -64.22 -2.05 -23.37
C ALA A 807 -64.63 -1.86 -24.83
N ARG A 808 -63.81 -1.17 -25.64
CA ARG A 808 -64.04 -0.98 -27.09
C ARG A 808 -63.72 -2.23 -27.89
N SER A 809 -62.68 -2.98 -27.56
CA SER A 809 -62.27 -4.18 -28.29
C SER A 809 -63.23 -5.34 -28.10
N LEU A 810 -63.87 -5.43 -26.93
CA LEU A 810 -64.87 -6.45 -26.61
C LEU A 810 -66.27 -6.06 -27.08
N LEU A 811 -66.46 -4.90 -27.72
CA LEU A 811 -67.76 -4.56 -28.28
C LEU A 811 -68.15 -5.54 -29.39
N PRO A 812 -69.41 -6.01 -29.40
CA PRO A 812 -69.95 -6.72 -30.54
C PRO A 812 -69.77 -5.91 -31.82
N ALA A 813 -69.44 -6.57 -32.94
CA ALA A 813 -69.13 -5.91 -34.21
C ALA A 813 -70.25 -4.99 -34.74
N GLY A 814 -71.50 -5.21 -34.29
CA GLY A 814 -72.66 -4.39 -34.64
C GLY A 814 -72.81 -3.09 -33.84
N LEU A 815 -71.96 -2.81 -32.85
CA LEU A 815 -72.01 -1.60 -32.01
C LEU A 815 -70.80 -0.70 -32.24
N MET A 816 -71.06 0.59 -32.46
CA MET A 816 -70.04 1.63 -32.57
C MET A 816 -70.14 2.64 -31.42
N VAL A 817 -69.03 2.92 -30.74
CA VAL A 817 -69.00 3.91 -29.66
C VAL A 817 -69.10 5.33 -30.21
N LYS A 818 -70.02 6.12 -29.66
CA LYS A 818 -70.08 7.56 -29.83
C LYS A 818 -69.52 8.29 -28.62
N GLY A 819 -68.57 9.20 -28.88
CA GLY A 819 -68.02 10.09 -27.86
C GLY A 819 -66.94 9.48 -26.97
N LYS A 820 -66.60 10.21 -25.90
CA LYS A 820 -65.62 9.77 -24.90
C LYS A 820 -66.31 8.86 -23.87
N PRO A 821 -65.75 7.67 -23.58
CA PRO A 821 -66.23 6.77 -22.55
C PRO A 821 -66.20 7.42 -21.18
N SER A 822 -67.24 7.17 -20.39
CA SER A 822 -67.35 7.67 -19.02
C SER A 822 -66.86 6.60 -18.07
N ILE A 823 -65.95 6.96 -17.15
CA ILE A 823 -65.39 6.03 -16.16
C ILE A 823 -65.84 6.51 -14.79
N TYR A 824 -66.57 5.66 -14.07
CA TYR A 824 -67.04 5.89 -12.72
C TYR A 824 -66.21 5.06 -11.75
N VAL A 825 -65.19 5.69 -11.18
CA VAL A 825 -64.16 5.01 -10.38
C VAL A 825 -64.77 4.38 -9.11
N ASP A 826 -65.63 5.11 -8.42
CA ASP A 826 -66.25 4.66 -7.16
C ASP A 826 -67.20 3.45 -7.35
N GLN A 827 -67.69 3.24 -8.59
CA GLN A 827 -68.60 2.15 -8.95
C GLN A 827 -67.92 1.02 -9.73
N GLN A 828 -66.62 1.16 -10.03
CA GLN A 828 -65.88 0.26 -10.92
C GLN A 828 -66.61 0.02 -12.26
N LEU A 829 -67.20 1.08 -12.83
CA LEU A 829 -68.05 1.01 -14.02
C LEU A 829 -67.46 1.84 -15.16
N VAL A 830 -67.36 1.22 -16.34
CA VAL A 830 -67.09 1.92 -17.61
C VAL A 830 -68.39 1.97 -18.41
N GLN A 831 -68.83 3.17 -18.75
CA GLN A 831 -70.04 3.39 -19.55
C GLN A 831 -69.69 3.80 -20.98
N LEU A 832 -70.18 3.03 -21.94
CA LEU A 832 -70.08 3.31 -23.36
C LEU A 832 -71.45 3.66 -23.94
N ASN A 833 -71.50 4.80 -24.63
CA ASN A 833 -72.66 5.18 -25.43
C ASN A 833 -72.44 4.64 -26.84
N CYS A 834 -73.27 3.69 -27.25
CA CYS A 834 -73.11 2.97 -28.50
C CYS A 834 -74.31 3.20 -29.43
N ALA A 835 -74.02 3.26 -30.73
CA ALA A 835 -75.00 3.27 -31.81
C ALA A 835 -74.87 1.97 -32.62
N GLY A 836 -76.01 1.37 -32.99
CA GLY A 836 -76.07 0.11 -33.74
C GLY A 836 -76.89 -0.97 -33.02
N GLU A 837 -76.89 -2.19 -33.56
CA GLU A 837 -77.65 -3.33 -33.03
C GLU A 837 -76.72 -4.50 -32.71
N ALA A 838 -76.94 -5.12 -31.55
CA ALA A 838 -76.34 -6.39 -31.15
C ALA A 838 -77.38 -7.20 -30.38
N THR A 839 -77.22 -8.51 -30.30
CA THR A 839 -78.10 -9.35 -29.48
C THR A 839 -77.81 -9.17 -27.98
N THR A 840 -78.76 -9.54 -27.13
CA THR A 840 -78.58 -9.48 -25.67
C THR A 840 -77.50 -10.45 -25.20
N GLU A 841 -77.39 -11.62 -25.83
CA GLU A 841 -76.37 -12.62 -25.53
C GLU A 841 -74.97 -12.10 -25.88
N GLU A 842 -74.78 -11.44 -27.03
CA GLU A 842 -73.49 -10.84 -27.40
C GLU A 842 -73.07 -9.71 -26.45
N ILE A 843 -74.02 -8.89 -25.98
CA ILE A 843 -73.72 -7.88 -24.95
C ILE A 843 -73.35 -8.54 -23.62
N GLN A 844 -74.12 -9.52 -23.17
CA GLN A 844 -73.84 -10.20 -21.91
C GLN A 844 -72.49 -10.92 -21.95
N GLN A 845 -72.14 -11.52 -23.10
CA GLN A 845 -70.85 -12.13 -23.31
C GLN A 845 -69.73 -11.09 -23.26
N ALA A 846 -69.89 -9.94 -23.94
CA ALA A 846 -68.93 -8.84 -23.86
C ALA A 846 -68.77 -8.29 -22.43
N GLN A 847 -69.87 -8.15 -21.68
CA GLN A 847 -69.87 -7.70 -20.29
C GLN A 847 -69.21 -8.72 -19.36
N ALA A 848 -69.50 -10.01 -19.52
CA ALA A 848 -68.90 -11.08 -18.75
C ALA A 848 -67.40 -11.19 -19.03
N GLN A 849 -66.99 -11.14 -20.30
CA GLN A 849 -65.58 -11.13 -20.69
C GLN A 849 -64.86 -9.88 -20.19
N PHE A 850 -65.51 -8.72 -20.21
CA PHE A 850 -64.94 -7.49 -19.65
C PHE A 850 -64.77 -7.60 -18.13
N MET A 851 -65.76 -8.12 -17.41
CA MET A 851 -65.67 -8.34 -15.96
C MET A 851 -64.57 -9.36 -15.62
N GLU A 852 -64.47 -10.45 -16.39
CA GLU A 852 -63.45 -11.48 -16.18
C GLU A 852 -62.03 -10.95 -16.45
N GLN A 853 -61.85 -10.14 -17.50
CA GLN A 853 -60.54 -9.60 -17.86
C GLN A 853 -60.12 -8.43 -16.98
N THR A 854 -61.07 -7.61 -16.53
CA THR A 854 -60.76 -6.31 -15.91
C THR A 854 -61.15 -6.20 -14.44
N GLY A 855 -62.09 -7.02 -13.98
CA GLY A 855 -62.75 -6.89 -12.68
C GLY A 855 -63.72 -5.70 -12.58
N TRP A 856 -64.00 -5.00 -13.69
CA TRP A 856 -64.89 -3.85 -13.77
C TRP A 856 -66.16 -4.18 -14.54
N TYR A 857 -67.23 -3.47 -14.25
CA TYR A 857 -68.49 -3.60 -14.99
C TYR A 857 -68.45 -2.77 -16.28
N LEU A 858 -68.98 -3.33 -17.35
CA LEU A 858 -69.21 -2.64 -18.61
C LEU A 858 -70.68 -2.28 -18.77
N GLY A 859 -71.00 -0.99 -18.72
CA GLY A 859 -72.31 -0.48 -19.08
C GLY A 859 -72.34 -0.10 -20.55
N ILE A 860 -73.27 -0.68 -21.32
CA ILE A 860 -73.50 -0.32 -22.72
C ILE A 860 -74.86 0.36 -22.80
N GLU A 861 -74.87 1.68 -22.91
CA GLU A 861 -76.08 2.45 -23.16
C GLU A 861 -76.27 2.55 -24.67
N ARG A 862 -77.35 1.93 -25.14
CA ARG A 862 -77.81 2.08 -26.53
C ARG A 862 -78.64 3.35 -26.60
N GLU A 863 -78.29 4.26 -27.49
CA GLU A 863 -79.11 5.44 -27.70
C GLU A 863 -80.41 5.00 -28.39
N GLN A 864 -81.51 5.01 -27.63
CA GLN A 864 -82.84 5.08 -28.23
C GLN A 864 -83.00 6.49 -28.81
N PRO A 865 -83.52 6.62 -30.05
CA PRO A 865 -83.74 7.92 -30.66
C PRO A 865 -84.78 8.67 -29.83
N ASP A 866 -84.49 9.95 -29.55
CA ASP A 866 -85.32 10.91 -28.83
C ASP A 866 -85.38 10.81 -27.29
N LYS A 867 -84.47 11.57 -26.64
CA LYS A 867 -84.86 12.41 -25.50
C LYS A 867 -84.23 13.81 -25.60
N PRO A 868 -85.00 14.87 -25.29
CA PRO A 868 -84.59 16.26 -25.45
C PRO A 868 -83.54 16.67 -24.41
N ARG A 869 -82.68 17.63 -24.76
CA ARG A 869 -81.81 18.34 -23.80
C ARG A 869 -82.69 19.04 -22.76
N SER A 870 -82.86 18.42 -21.60
CA SER A 870 -83.59 18.95 -20.45
C SER A 870 -82.62 19.31 -19.32
N THR A 871 -82.25 20.57 -19.35
CA THR A 871 -81.88 21.49 -18.25
C THR A 871 -82.01 20.99 -16.80
N TYR A 872 -80.88 20.96 -16.10
CA TYR A 872 -80.80 21.45 -14.72
C TYR A 872 -79.79 22.59 -14.65
N TRP A 873 -80.30 23.75 -14.25
CA TRP A 873 -79.58 24.95 -13.88
C TRP A 873 -78.71 24.72 -12.63
N SER A 874 -77.58 25.43 -12.62
CA SER A 874 -76.90 26.14 -11.51
C SER A 874 -77.25 25.75 -10.06
N ALA A 875 -76.33 25.69 -9.10
CA ALA A 875 -75.16 26.55 -8.90
C ALA A 875 -74.23 26.02 -7.79
N SER A 876 -72.96 26.45 -7.86
CA SER A 876 -71.98 26.73 -6.78
C SER A 876 -71.42 25.53 -5.99
N ALA A 877 -70.11 25.44 -5.68
CA ALA A 877 -69.00 26.41 -5.61
C ALA A 877 -67.63 25.68 -5.76
N GLY A 878 -66.52 26.23 -6.28
CA GLY A 878 -66.22 27.52 -6.90
C GLY A 878 -64.83 27.51 -7.57
N SER A 879 -64.68 28.16 -8.73
CA SER A 879 -63.38 28.58 -9.29
C SER A 879 -63.49 29.91 -10.07
N ALA A 880 -64.34 30.80 -9.57
CA ALA A 880 -64.44 32.15 -10.13
C ALA A 880 -63.21 32.96 -9.69
N GLY A 881 -62.34 33.32 -10.64
CA GLY A 881 -61.26 34.29 -10.43
C GLY A 881 -59.90 33.95 -11.04
N ARG A 882 -59.70 32.75 -11.59
CA ARG A 882 -58.36 32.28 -11.96
C ARG A 882 -57.98 32.63 -13.41
N LYS A 883 -56.87 33.34 -13.57
CA LYS A 883 -56.31 33.80 -14.86
C LYS A 883 -55.65 32.68 -15.67
N GLU A 884 -55.42 32.91 -16.96
CA GLU A 884 -54.69 31.97 -17.82
C GLU A 884 -53.23 31.80 -17.33
N GLN A 885 -52.65 30.62 -17.55
CA GLN A 885 -51.39 30.19 -16.93
C GLN A 885 -50.21 31.14 -17.22
N ASN A 886 -50.06 31.60 -18.46
CA ASN A 886 -48.94 32.47 -18.82
C ASN A 886 -49.16 33.90 -18.31
N GLU A 887 -50.42 34.35 -18.26
CA GLU A 887 -50.80 35.62 -17.64
C GLU A 887 -50.49 35.63 -16.14
N ALA A 888 -50.77 34.53 -15.43
CA ALA A 888 -50.49 34.37 -14.01
C ALA A 888 -48.97 34.39 -13.70
N ILE A 889 -48.15 33.72 -14.51
CA ILE A 889 -46.67 33.75 -14.38
C ILE A 889 -46.13 35.17 -14.58
N SER A 890 -46.66 35.92 -15.55
CA SER A 890 -46.21 37.28 -15.85
C SER A 890 -46.52 38.25 -14.71
N ILE A 891 -47.72 38.16 -14.14
CA ILE A 891 -48.13 38.97 -12.97
C ILE A 891 -47.25 38.65 -11.76
N ALA A 892 -46.98 37.37 -11.50
CA ALA A 892 -46.10 36.96 -10.40
C ALA A 892 -44.70 37.55 -10.53
N ARG A 893 -44.10 37.50 -11.73
CA ARG A 893 -42.77 38.12 -11.98
C ARG A 893 -42.78 39.63 -11.79
N LYS A 894 -43.87 40.30 -12.16
CA LYS A 894 -43.96 41.77 -12.03
C LYS A 894 -44.14 42.22 -10.58
N VAL A 895 -44.93 41.48 -9.80
CA VAL A 895 -45.14 41.78 -8.37
C VAL A 895 -43.86 41.51 -7.56
N LEU A 896 -43.12 40.47 -7.92
CA LEU A 896 -41.89 40.05 -7.22
C LEU A 896 -40.61 40.63 -7.85
N ALA A 897 -40.71 41.57 -8.79
CA ALA A 897 -39.56 42.12 -9.50
C ALA A 897 -38.56 42.87 -8.59
N GLY A 898 -39.00 43.33 -7.41
CA GLY A 898 -38.16 43.98 -6.40
C GLY A 898 -37.54 43.04 -5.37
N GLU A 899 -37.90 41.75 -5.37
CA GLU A 899 -37.40 40.80 -4.39
C GLU A 899 -36.08 40.17 -4.84
N SER A 900 -35.04 40.33 -4.02
CA SER A 900 -33.73 39.75 -4.28
C SER A 900 -33.79 38.22 -4.18
N GLY A 901 -33.27 37.56 -5.22
CA GLY A 901 -33.05 36.11 -5.22
C GLY A 901 -34.09 35.26 -5.93
N LEU A 902 -35.18 35.82 -6.47
CA LEU A 902 -36.11 35.07 -7.34
C LEU A 902 -35.47 34.81 -8.70
N TYR A 903 -35.28 33.54 -9.06
CA TYR A 903 -34.68 33.18 -10.36
C TYR A 903 -35.63 32.42 -11.30
N LYS A 904 -36.71 31.80 -10.79
CA LYS A 904 -37.68 31.08 -11.64
C LYS A 904 -39.11 31.09 -11.08
N VAL A 905 -40.08 31.15 -11.99
CA VAL A 905 -41.52 30.99 -11.72
C VAL A 905 -42.07 29.92 -12.67
N GLY A 906 -42.65 28.85 -12.11
CA GLY A 906 -43.35 27.80 -12.83
C GLY A 906 -44.84 27.78 -12.48
N ALA A 907 -45.63 27.00 -13.22
CA ALA A 907 -47.06 26.85 -12.98
C ALA A 907 -47.49 25.40 -13.20
N ASP A 908 -48.34 24.89 -12.33
CA ASP A 908 -49.00 23.59 -12.46
C ASP A 908 -50.48 23.81 -12.81
N GLY A 909 -50.84 23.55 -14.06
CA GLY A 909 -52.19 23.76 -14.57
C GLY A 909 -53.25 22.88 -13.91
N GLY A 910 -52.88 21.67 -13.46
CA GLY A 910 -53.81 20.69 -12.87
C GLY A 910 -54.25 21.07 -11.47
N THR A 911 -53.31 21.48 -10.61
CA THR A 911 -53.61 21.91 -9.23
C THR A 911 -53.90 23.40 -9.12
N GLY A 912 -53.34 24.18 -10.03
CA GLY A 912 -53.47 25.61 -10.03
C GLY A 912 -52.57 26.40 -9.15
N THR A 913 -51.35 25.90 -9.05
CA THR A 913 -50.35 26.49 -8.19
C THR A 913 -49.21 27.05 -9.03
N LEU A 914 -48.83 28.30 -8.77
CA LEU A 914 -47.57 28.89 -9.20
C LEU A 914 -46.46 28.46 -8.24
N LEU A 915 -45.35 27.99 -8.79
CA LEU A 915 -44.19 27.52 -8.04
C LEU A 915 -43.01 28.47 -8.23
N LEU A 916 -42.68 29.22 -7.17
CA LEU A 916 -41.60 30.21 -7.14
C LEU A 916 -40.31 29.58 -6.65
N ARG A 917 -39.18 29.89 -7.29
CA ARG A 917 -37.85 29.40 -6.85
C ARG A 917 -36.93 30.58 -6.55
N PHE A 918 -36.49 30.63 -5.31
CA PHE A 918 -35.51 31.59 -4.80
C PHE A 918 -34.17 30.90 -4.56
N TYR A 919 -33.07 31.65 -4.61
CA TYR A 919 -31.75 31.12 -4.24
C TYR A 919 -31.74 30.66 -2.77
N PHE A 920 -32.35 31.44 -1.87
CA PHE A 920 -32.47 31.15 -0.44
C PHE A 920 -33.95 31.22 -0.02
N PRO A 921 -34.72 30.13 -0.15
CA PRO A 921 -36.16 30.16 0.16
C PRO A 921 -36.43 30.46 1.64
N ASP A 922 -35.60 29.93 2.55
CA ASP A 922 -35.78 30.06 4.01
C ASP A 922 -35.66 31.52 4.48
N ALA A 923 -34.72 32.28 3.92
CA ALA A 923 -34.52 33.71 4.23
C ALA A 923 -35.65 34.60 3.69
N VAL A 924 -36.39 34.12 2.69
CA VAL A 924 -37.37 34.93 1.93
C VAL A 924 -38.81 34.62 2.37
N GLN A 925 -39.09 33.39 2.81
CA GLN A 925 -40.44 32.88 3.10
C GLN A 925 -41.22 33.75 4.10
N GLY A 926 -40.55 34.33 5.10
CA GLY A 926 -41.18 35.26 6.05
C GLY A 926 -41.32 36.71 5.57
N ARG A 927 -40.44 37.17 4.66
CA ARG A 927 -40.40 38.58 4.22
C ARG A 927 -41.44 38.90 3.15
N ILE A 928 -41.75 37.93 2.29
CA ILE A 928 -42.55 38.17 1.06
C ILE A 928 -43.99 37.71 1.16
N GLU A 929 -44.45 37.29 2.34
CA GLU A 929 -45.78 36.68 2.55
C GLU A 929 -46.93 37.57 2.03
N GLN A 930 -46.84 38.89 2.23
CA GLN A 930 -47.83 39.85 1.70
C GLN A 930 -47.82 39.93 0.16
N GLN A 931 -46.65 39.79 -0.48
CA GLN A 931 -46.53 39.80 -1.93
C GLN A 931 -47.05 38.49 -2.53
N LEU A 932 -46.84 37.35 -1.86
CA LEU A 932 -47.42 36.05 -2.25
C LEU A 932 -48.95 36.14 -2.26
N LYS A 933 -49.56 36.65 -1.19
CA LYS A 933 -51.01 36.87 -1.11
C LYS A 933 -51.50 37.82 -2.22
N THR A 934 -50.74 38.89 -2.50
CA THR A 934 -51.05 39.81 -3.61
C THR A 934 -51.02 39.11 -4.98
N VAL A 935 -50.09 38.16 -5.20
CA VAL A 935 -50.03 37.35 -6.43
C VAL A 935 -51.22 36.38 -6.49
N GLU A 936 -51.55 35.71 -5.39
CA GLU A 936 -52.72 34.81 -5.31
C GLU A 936 -54.02 35.57 -5.60
N GLU A 937 -54.21 36.75 -5.01
CA GLU A 937 -55.39 37.60 -5.21
C GLU A 937 -55.51 38.13 -6.64
N LYS A 938 -54.39 38.54 -7.25
CA LYS A 938 -54.39 39.11 -8.62
C LYS A 938 -54.51 38.06 -9.72
N THR A 939 -54.10 36.82 -9.44
CA THR A 939 -54.06 35.75 -10.44
C THR A 939 -55.14 34.70 -10.23
N GLY A 940 -55.62 34.53 -9.01
CA GLY A 940 -56.49 33.43 -8.60
C GLY A 940 -55.80 32.06 -8.58
N TRP A 941 -54.47 32.01 -8.72
CA TRP A 941 -53.66 30.79 -8.58
C TRP A 941 -53.11 30.72 -7.16
N GLY A 942 -53.04 29.52 -6.57
CA GLY A 942 -52.27 29.33 -5.34
C GLY A 942 -50.78 29.57 -5.62
N VAL A 943 -50.02 30.05 -4.65
CA VAL A 943 -48.58 30.31 -4.84
C VAL A 943 -47.79 29.57 -3.77
N ARG A 944 -46.78 28.82 -4.20
CA ARG A 944 -45.87 28.10 -3.30
C ARG A 944 -44.42 28.43 -3.64
N ILE A 945 -43.60 28.59 -2.61
CA ILE A 945 -42.15 28.63 -2.76
C ILE A 945 -41.64 27.19 -2.78
N TYR A 946 -40.75 26.89 -3.72
CA TYR A 946 -40.07 25.62 -3.78
C TYR A 946 -39.02 25.56 -2.66
N PRO A 947 -39.03 24.53 -1.79
CA PRO A 947 -38.27 24.53 -0.54
C PRO A 947 -36.76 24.25 -0.72
N SER A 948 -36.26 24.12 -1.94
CA SER A 948 -34.87 23.75 -2.19
C SER A 948 -33.98 24.98 -2.38
N VAL A 949 -32.91 25.06 -1.57
CA VAL A 949 -31.86 26.09 -1.65
C VAL A 949 -30.95 25.87 -2.86
N HIS A 950 -30.42 26.96 -3.43
CA HIS A 950 -29.44 26.88 -4.52
C HIS A 950 -28.03 26.73 -3.98
N GLN A 951 -27.50 25.50 -4.05
CA GLN A 951 -26.23 25.11 -3.43
C GLN A 951 -25.02 25.95 -3.87
N GLU A 952 -24.89 26.28 -5.15
CA GLU A 952 -23.75 27.06 -5.65
C GLU A 952 -23.73 28.51 -5.11
N GLU A 953 -24.90 29.14 -4.98
CA GLU A 953 -25.01 30.52 -4.49
C GLU A 953 -24.81 30.57 -2.97
N LEU A 954 -25.20 29.50 -2.27
CA LEU A 954 -24.97 29.32 -0.84
C LEU A 954 -23.47 29.26 -0.53
N ALA A 955 -22.71 28.43 -1.27
CA ALA A 955 -21.26 28.35 -1.15
C ALA A 955 -20.56 29.68 -1.54
N ALA A 956 -21.02 30.35 -2.60
CA ALA A 956 -20.48 31.65 -3.01
C ALA A 956 -20.70 32.75 -1.96
N THR A 957 -21.83 32.71 -1.25
CA THR A 957 -22.15 33.67 -0.17
C THR A 957 -21.25 33.46 1.04
N ALA A 958 -20.93 32.20 1.40
CA ALA A 958 -20.01 31.88 2.49
C ALA A 958 -18.60 32.45 2.23
N ARG A 959 -18.14 32.41 0.96
CA ARG A 959 -16.85 32.99 0.56
C ARG A 959 -16.83 34.52 0.61
N ARG A 960 -17.95 35.18 0.29
CA ARG A 960 -18.06 36.65 0.28
C ARG A 960 -18.08 37.26 1.68
N LEU A 961 -18.58 36.52 2.66
CA LEU A 961 -18.70 36.98 4.05
C LEU A 961 -17.54 36.52 4.93
N LEU A 962 -16.46 36.01 4.34
CA LEU A 962 -15.26 35.62 5.07
C LEU A 962 -14.60 36.86 5.72
N PRO A 963 -14.25 36.80 7.02
CA PRO A 963 -13.53 37.89 7.68
C PRO A 963 -12.18 38.24 7.04
N GLU A 964 -11.79 39.52 7.10
CA GLU A 964 -10.47 39.95 6.66
C GLU A 964 -9.37 39.25 7.49
N GLY A 965 -8.39 38.65 6.82
CA GLY A 965 -7.31 37.89 7.47
C GLY A 965 -7.48 36.37 7.45
N LEU A 966 -8.62 35.86 6.99
CA LEU A 966 -8.84 34.43 6.73
C LEU A 966 -8.82 34.10 5.23
N SER A 967 -8.30 32.91 4.91
CA SER A 967 -8.40 32.28 3.58
C SER A 967 -9.06 30.91 3.70
N ILE A 968 -9.94 30.58 2.76
CA ILE A 968 -10.65 29.28 2.78
C ILE A 968 -9.77 28.18 2.17
N ASP A 969 -9.58 27.11 2.92
CA ASP A 969 -8.89 25.90 2.49
C ASP A 969 -9.92 24.92 1.92
N GLY A 970 -10.10 24.93 0.59
CA GLY A 970 -10.96 24.00 -0.13
C GLY A 970 -12.40 24.49 -0.39
N SER A 971 -13.33 23.55 -0.53
CA SER A 971 -14.74 23.86 -0.85
C SER A 971 -15.60 23.78 0.42
N PRO A 972 -16.56 24.73 0.63
CA PRO A 972 -17.49 24.66 1.75
C PRO A 972 -18.31 23.36 1.73
N SER A 973 -18.45 22.73 2.90
CA SER A 973 -19.30 21.55 3.08
C SER A 973 -20.73 21.98 3.40
N LEU A 974 -21.71 21.50 2.62
CA LEU A 974 -23.13 21.86 2.76
C LEU A 974 -23.89 20.73 3.48
N HIS A 975 -24.59 21.07 4.56
CA HIS A 975 -25.34 20.13 5.38
C HIS A 975 -26.84 20.48 5.36
N HIS A 976 -27.60 19.76 4.54
CA HIS A 976 -29.02 20.04 4.28
C HIS A 976 -29.95 19.67 5.43
N ASP A 977 -29.60 18.64 6.19
CA ASP A 977 -30.30 18.17 7.37
C ASP A 977 -30.30 19.20 8.52
N ARG A 978 -29.17 19.87 8.72
CA ARG A 978 -28.95 20.86 9.80
C ARG A 978 -28.93 22.32 9.33
N HIS A 979 -29.24 22.58 8.05
CA HIS A 979 -29.22 23.90 7.44
C HIS A 979 -27.92 24.67 7.71
N ALA A 980 -26.77 23.99 7.56
CA ALA A 980 -25.45 24.53 7.92
C ALA A 980 -24.42 24.45 6.78
N VAL A 981 -23.48 25.38 6.79
CA VAL A 981 -22.31 25.42 5.91
C VAL A 981 -21.05 25.44 6.77
N ASP A 982 -20.19 24.43 6.60
CA ASP A 982 -18.90 24.37 7.28
C ASP A 982 -17.78 24.82 6.33
N VAL A 983 -16.97 25.78 6.79
CA VAL A 983 -15.86 26.34 6.03
C VAL A 983 -14.57 26.12 6.80
N THR A 984 -13.61 25.44 6.17
CA THR A 984 -12.25 25.31 6.73
C THR A 984 -11.40 26.47 6.25
N CYS A 985 -10.69 27.12 7.16
CA CYS A 985 -9.93 28.34 6.84
C CYS A 985 -8.60 28.40 7.59
N SER A 986 -7.65 29.10 6.97
CA SER A 986 -6.29 29.36 7.45
C SER A 986 -6.10 30.87 7.67
N GLY A 987 -5.37 31.27 8.71
CA GLY A 987 -5.12 32.68 9.05
C GLY A 987 -5.62 33.07 10.45
N GLN A 988 -5.63 34.38 10.73
CA GLN A 988 -6.09 34.93 12.02
C GLN A 988 -7.15 36.00 11.79
N ALA A 989 -8.30 35.84 12.43
CA ALA A 989 -9.34 36.85 12.56
C ALA A 989 -9.74 36.97 14.03
N SER A 990 -10.27 38.13 14.43
CA SER A 990 -10.80 38.27 15.78
C SER A 990 -12.08 37.45 15.94
N GLN A 991 -12.38 37.04 17.17
CA GLN A 991 -13.61 36.30 17.46
C GLN A 991 -14.87 37.14 17.15
N GLU A 992 -14.78 38.45 17.31
CA GLU A 992 -15.88 39.38 17.00
C GLU A 992 -16.17 39.43 15.48
N ASP A 993 -15.14 39.34 14.64
CA ASP A 993 -15.30 39.32 13.18
C ASP A 993 -15.90 37.99 12.68
N LEU A 994 -15.53 36.88 13.31
CA LEU A 994 -16.10 35.56 13.03
C LEU A 994 -17.59 35.53 13.37
N GLU A 995 -17.95 35.99 14.57
CA GLU A 995 -19.36 36.05 15.02
C GLU A 995 -20.21 37.00 14.15
N GLU A 996 -19.64 38.10 13.65
CA GLU A 996 -20.32 38.99 12.71
C GLU A 996 -20.53 38.33 11.33
N ALA A 997 -19.55 37.59 10.82
CA ALA A 997 -19.68 36.86 9.56
C ALA A 997 -20.76 35.77 9.64
N GLU A 998 -20.81 35.01 10.74
CA GLU A 998 -21.84 33.98 10.97
C GLU A 998 -23.24 34.60 11.03
N ARG A 999 -23.39 35.71 11.75
CA ARG A 999 -24.65 36.47 11.84
C ARG A 999 -25.11 36.95 10.48
N ARG A 1000 -24.25 37.63 9.71
CA ARG A 1000 -24.60 38.14 8.38
C ARG A 1000 -24.92 37.03 7.38
N PHE A 1001 -24.25 35.89 7.47
CA PHE A 1001 -24.54 34.74 6.61
C PHE A 1001 -25.93 34.17 6.91
N ASN A 1002 -26.28 34.04 8.18
CA ASN A 1002 -27.60 33.59 8.59
C ASN A 1002 -28.71 34.55 8.15
N GLU A 1003 -28.50 35.86 8.29
CA GLU A 1003 -29.48 36.87 7.86
C GLU A 1003 -29.75 36.83 6.34
N VAL A 1004 -28.72 36.56 5.52
CA VAL A 1004 -28.84 36.56 4.05
C VAL A 1004 -29.41 35.25 3.52
N THR A 1005 -29.05 34.12 4.13
CA THR A 1005 -29.30 32.78 3.56
C THR A 1005 -30.32 31.97 4.34
N GLY A 1006 -30.54 32.28 5.61
CA GLY A 1006 -31.32 31.47 6.56
C GLY A 1006 -30.57 30.25 7.08
N TRP A 1007 -29.29 30.09 6.72
CA TRP A 1007 -28.45 28.94 7.07
C TRP A 1007 -27.36 29.34 8.06
N SER A 1008 -26.86 28.42 8.87
CA SER A 1008 -25.73 28.67 9.76
C SER A 1008 -24.40 28.53 9.00
N LEU A 1009 -23.41 29.34 9.36
CA LEU A 1009 -22.03 29.24 8.87
C LEU A 1009 -21.15 28.88 10.05
N ASN A 1010 -20.28 27.89 9.89
CA ASN A 1010 -19.33 27.50 10.92
C ASN A 1010 -17.90 27.57 10.36
N PHE A 1011 -17.00 28.20 11.11
CA PHE A 1011 -15.59 28.28 10.73
C PHE A 1011 -14.75 27.22 11.46
N LYS A 1012 -13.92 26.49 10.71
CA LYS A 1012 -12.85 25.63 11.23
C LYS A 1012 -11.52 26.29 10.93
N VAL A 1013 -11.05 27.13 11.85
CA VAL A 1013 -9.75 27.81 11.73
C VAL A 1013 -8.63 26.86 12.11
N ARG A 1014 -7.72 26.58 11.17
CA ARG A 1014 -6.47 25.86 11.45
C ARG A 1014 -5.45 26.88 11.98
N ILE A 1015 -5.05 26.72 13.25
CA ILE A 1015 -4.03 27.55 13.92
C ILE A 1015 -2.64 27.20 13.40
#